data_AF-A0A0G3G229-F1
#
_entry.id   AF-A0A0G3G229-F1
#
_cell.length_a   1.000
_cell.length_b   1.000
_cell.length_c   1.000
_cell.angle_alpha   90.00
_cell.angle_beta   90.00
_cell.angle_gamma   90.00
#
_symmetry.space_group_name_H-M   'P 1'
#
loop_
_entity.id
_entity.type
_entity.pdbx_description
1 polymer ?
#
loop_
_entity_poly.entity_id
_entity_poly.type
_entity_poly.pdbx_seq_one_letter_code
_entity_poly.pdbx_strand_id
1 'polypeptide(L)'
;MKTTDSIPVRTASRIRGRLQDLFVVLLLMGAGLVTVPVAAADPIAPLAAPLPVATEGPPETLRSGWFERPPYQYADPDGVSGAATGLDLRVAREAAEATDHTVRFRSMPWSDQLAGLKQGTLDLVVGTYYEPARLSYVHYSRPYREERNALYLRDDGDIRLTNRDEFLEAVEAGAFRLGITRGYAFADPEVARLVRDPGDAAQILETDSDAANVAALVEGRIDGFIADPVILDLFLAQSGQTNEVRRARLDLGSVGVRVMFSRATVPREFVEAFDAELQALGDSRRIANLEVEHLLPAFLAMTTSEGWFNVLTLMGILAFSASGVMLARRERYNLFGALILATLPAIGGGVLRDLLLGRDPIYIFETPEFLLLPLAVVLGGFALYKLHDHWLVHLAPAQRLLARQRAGLGGRMVGNVQHGLDAWAVAAFTVIGVGVAVEAHASPLWLWGPVMAVVTASFGVIMRDVVRSDFNIDMLKRDSFAEIAIVGGIAYSLLLLWPPVELSMFYILMVTNGVIVSLFVARLLVLWSGWVNPLQMGDPHTLPERRLDALEAAEPALWQRLSTYLEESETGRARGVDPRRLESLHKDFGYALEPWQTEFTALAGEPLFESTVMRYQNLRARFETLRALEQQLYDHLRMPIADALPDAEEAGELETRVSEGLRSLLDTVSMAVESGEREDFEWLQELSRNQRARFDDLRARYLQADPAPGGALDQVLQRTHRVERMMWMLADYVDQRLSPGGVAAVSDRRQRQMMMQTGAH
;
A
#
# COMPACT_ATOMS: atom_id res chain seq x y z
N MET A 1 2.37 0.00 -49.72
CA MET A 1 0.97 -0.10 -50.22
C MET A 1 0.40 -1.43 -49.70
N LYS A 2 -0.57 -1.39 -48.77
CA LYS A 2 -1.36 -2.50 -48.16
C LYS A 2 -0.55 -3.60 -47.43
N THR A 3 -0.84 -4.10 -46.22
CA THR A 3 -1.96 -3.98 -45.27
C THR A 3 -1.44 -4.51 -43.91
N THR A 4 -1.48 -3.68 -42.87
CA THR A 4 -1.36 -4.06 -41.45
C THR A 4 -2.71 -4.59 -40.97
N ASP A 5 -2.77 -5.85 -40.52
CA ASP A 5 -3.90 -6.33 -39.71
C ASP A 5 -3.55 -6.21 -38.22
N SER A 6 -4.18 -5.21 -37.62
CA SER A 6 -4.23 -4.93 -36.19
C SER A 6 -5.02 -5.99 -35.42
N ILE A 7 -4.43 -6.55 -34.38
CA ILE A 7 -5.13 -7.32 -33.35
C ILE A 7 -6.03 -6.36 -32.53
N PRO A 8 -7.30 -6.70 -32.24
CA PRO A 8 -8.31 -5.70 -31.92
C PRO A 8 -8.29 -5.24 -30.45
N VAL A 9 -8.36 -3.92 -30.28
CA VAL A 9 -8.52 -3.10 -29.07
C VAL A 9 -9.85 -3.36 -28.30
N ARG A 10 -10.55 -4.47 -28.53
CA ARG A 10 -11.91 -4.72 -28.01
C ARG A 10 -12.00 -5.39 -26.64
N THR A 11 -10.88 -5.76 -26.01
CA THR A 11 -10.92 -6.42 -24.68
C THR A 11 -10.76 -5.45 -23.51
N ALA A 12 -10.19 -4.26 -23.74
CA ALA A 12 -9.98 -3.24 -22.70
C ALA A 12 -11.27 -2.47 -22.31
N SER A 13 -12.24 -2.33 -23.23
CA SER A 13 -13.51 -1.63 -22.92
C SER A 13 -14.52 -2.49 -22.16
N ARG A 14 -14.44 -3.82 -22.25
CA ARG A 14 -15.30 -4.75 -21.49
C ARG A 14 -14.90 -4.89 -20.02
N ILE A 15 -13.63 -4.66 -19.70
CA ILE A 15 -13.14 -4.68 -18.31
C ILE A 15 -13.41 -3.34 -17.62
N ARG A 16 -13.40 -2.23 -18.37
CA ARG A 16 -13.73 -0.88 -17.86
C ARG A 16 -15.20 -0.76 -17.43
N GLY A 17 -16.13 -1.39 -18.17
CA GLY A 17 -17.55 -1.47 -17.79
C GLY A 17 -17.79 -2.35 -16.57
N ARG A 18 -17.15 -3.53 -16.50
CA ARG A 18 -17.31 -4.45 -15.35
C ARG A 18 -16.73 -3.94 -14.03
N LEU A 19 -15.73 -3.07 -14.06
CA LEU A 19 -15.19 -2.42 -12.85
C LEU A 19 -16.08 -1.28 -12.35
N GLN A 20 -16.76 -0.55 -13.24
CA GLN A 20 -17.82 0.39 -12.85
C GLN A 20 -19.04 -0.35 -12.30
N ASP A 21 -19.41 -1.49 -12.89
CA ASP A 21 -20.52 -2.31 -12.41
C ASP A 21 -20.19 -2.99 -11.07
N LEU A 22 -18.94 -3.39 -10.81
CA LEU A 22 -18.54 -3.96 -9.51
C LEU A 22 -18.49 -2.90 -8.40
N PHE A 23 -18.11 -1.66 -8.74
CA PHE A 23 -18.13 -0.51 -7.83
C PHE A 23 -19.57 -0.06 -7.52
N VAL A 24 -20.49 -0.16 -8.49
CA VAL A 24 -21.93 0.11 -8.31
C VAL A 24 -22.64 -1.05 -7.60
N VAL A 25 -22.25 -2.30 -7.81
CA VAL A 25 -22.81 -3.47 -7.09
C VAL A 25 -22.36 -3.51 -5.61
N LEU A 26 -21.15 -3.05 -5.29
CA LEU A 26 -20.72 -2.83 -3.90
C LEU A 26 -21.43 -1.64 -3.23
N LEU A 27 -21.90 -0.66 -4.00
CA LEU A 27 -22.73 0.47 -3.53
C LEU A 27 -24.22 0.13 -3.42
N LEU A 28 -24.73 -0.82 -4.22
CA LEU A 28 -26.15 -1.19 -4.27
C LEU A 28 -26.54 -2.38 -3.36
N MET A 29 -25.58 -3.14 -2.84
CA MET A 29 -25.86 -4.14 -1.78
C MET A 29 -26.12 -3.51 -0.39
N GLY A 30 -26.06 -2.17 -0.27
CA GLY A 30 -26.39 -1.42 0.95
C GLY A 30 -27.86 -0.96 1.05
N ALA A 31 -28.73 -1.28 0.09
CA ALA A 31 -30.12 -0.83 0.07
C ALA A 31 -31.09 -1.97 0.41
N GLY A 32 -30.96 -2.54 1.61
CA GLY A 32 -32.01 -3.35 2.22
C GLY A 32 -32.88 -2.46 3.09
N LEU A 33 -34.00 -1.95 2.55
CA LEU A 33 -35.05 -1.34 3.38
C LEU A 33 -35.62 -2.42 4.30
N VAL A 34 -35.19 -2.44 5.56
CA VAL A 34 -35.88 -3.16 6.63
C VAL A 34 -36.81 -2.17 7.31
N THR A 35 -38.10 -2.27 7.03
CA THR A 35 -39.12 -1.57 7.79
C THR A 35 -39.17 -2.16 9.20
N VAL A 36 -38.76 -1.39 10.21
CA VAL A 36 -38.93 -1.74 11.63
C VAL A 36 -40.43 -1.62 11.97
N PRO A 37 -41.05 -2.63 12.61
CA PRO A 37 -42.42 -2.50 13.08
C PRO A 37 -42.46 -1.56 14.28
N VAL A 38 -43.31 -0.55 14.22
CA VAL A 38 -43.68 0.28 15.37
C VAL A 38 -44.41 -0.61 16.37
N ALA A 39 -43.76 -0.97 17.47
CA ALA A 39 -44.39 -1.68 18.58
C ALA A 39 -45.46 -0.77 19.20
N ALA A 40 -46.68 -1.30 19.28
CA ALA A 40 -47.82 -0.62 19.90
C ALA A 40 -47.55 -0.37 21.39
N ALA A 41 -47.91 0.82 21.85
CA ALA A 41 -47.85 1.18 23.27
C ALA A 41 -48.78 0.28 24.10
N ASP A 42 -48.24 -0.31 25.17
CA ASP A 42 -49.03 -1.07 26.14
C ASP A 42 -50.00 -0.16 26.93
N PRO A 43 -51.19 -0.66 27.28
CA PRO A 43 -52.20 0.11 28.00
C PRO A 43 -51.79 0.34 29.47
N ILE A 44 -51.87 1.60 29.89
CA ILE A 44 -51.57 2.09 31.24
C ILE A 44 -52.61 1.56 32.23
N ALA A 45 -52.18 0.80 33.23
CA ALA A 45 -52.99 0.50 34.42
C ALA A 45 -52.99 1.71 35.39
N PRO A 46 -54.12 2.05 36.04
CA PRO A 46 -54.17 3.21 36.92
C PRO A 46 -53.80 2.80 38.35
N LEU A 47 -52.90 3.54 39.03
CA LEU A 47 -53.09 3.84 40.45
C LEU A 47 -52.14 4.90 41.04
N ALA A 48 -52.69 5.56 42.06
CA ALA A 48 -52.09 6.24 43.21
C ALA A 48 -51.84 7.76 43.14
N ALA A 49 -52.07 8.38 44.31
CA ALA A 49 -52.42 9.77 44.63
C ALA A 49 -51.50 10.88 44.05
N PRO A 50 -52.02 12.12 43.88
CA PRO A 50 -51.28 13.18 43.21
C PRO A 50 -50.14 13.71 44.07
N LEU A 51 -48.92 13.53 43.56
CA LEU A 51 -47.73 14.30 43.93
C LEU A 51 -47.80 15.68 43.24
N PRO A 52 -47.03 16.69 43.72
CA PRO A 52 -47.02 18.03 43.12
C PRO A 52 -46.70 17.96 41.62
N VAL A 53 -47.61 18.47 40.81
CA VAL A 53 -47.46 18.61 39.36
C VAL A 53 -47.03 20.05 39.10
N ALA A 54 -46.01 20.26 38.26
CA ALA A 54 -45.59 21.59 37.83
C ALA A 54 -46.78 22.36 37.21
N THR A 55 -47.10 23.54 37.76
CA THR A 55 -48.18 24.42 37.29
C THR A 55 -47.67 25.62 36.49
N GLU A 56 -46.35 25.82 36.45
CA GLU A 56 -45.65 26.88 35.71
C GLU A 56 -44.71 26.24 34.67
N GLY A 57 -44.25 27.03 33.69
CA GLY A 57 -43.31 26.57 32.67
C GLY A 57 -41.97 26.08 33.27
N PRO A 58 -41.22 25.24 32.54
CA PRO A 58 -39.93 24.75 33.00
C PRO A 58 -38.91 25.90 33.21
N PRO A 59 -37.90 25.71 34.07
CA PRO A 59 -36.86 26.71 34.28
C PRO A 59 -35.97 26.85 33.04
N GLU A 60 -35.59 28.08 32.68
CA GLU A 60 -34.71 28.42 31.54
C GLU A 60 -33.39 27.63 31.54
N THR A 61 -32.85 27.35 32.73
CA THR A 61 -31.72 26.44 32.92
C THR A 61 -32.16 25.18 33.65
N LEU A 62 -32.18 24.07 32.93
CA LEU A 62 -32.50 22.73 33.44
C LEU A 62 -31.29 22.15 34.18
N ARG A 63 -31.52 21.62 35.38
CA ARG A 63 -30.50 21.00 36.24
C ARG A 63 -30.49 19.49 36.01
N SER A 64 -29.30 18.94 35.72
CA SER A 64 -29.10 17.51 35.50
C SER A 64 -27.89 16.97 36.25
N GLY A 65 -27.95 15.70 36.62
CA GLY A 65 -26.83 14.94 37.16
C GLY A 65 -26.13 14.12 36.08
N TRP A 66 -24.86 13.78 36.29
CA TRP A 66 -24.13 12.82 35.46
C TRP A 66 -23.13 12.01 36.30
N PHE A 67 -22.69 10.87 35.76
CA PHE A 67 -21.63 10.05 36.32
C PHE A 67 -20.81 9.39 35.20
N GLU A 68 -19.59 8.97 35.52
CA GLU A 68 -18.63 8.44 34.54
C GLU A 68 -19.11 7.12 33.93
N ARG A 69 -19.41 7.14 32.63
CA ARG A 69 -19.80 6.01 31.75
C ARG A 69 -19.37 6.30 30.29
N PRO A 70 -18.08 6.29 29.97
CA PRO A 70 -17.63 6.47 28.58
C PRO A 70 -18.15 5.34 27.68
N PRO A 71 -18.50 5.60 26.41
CA PRO A 71 -18.48 6.89 25.70
C PRO A 71 -19.76 7.74 25.85
N TYR A 72 -20.70 7.34 26.71
CA TYR A 72 -22.01 8.00 26.83
C TYR A 72 -21.99 9.25 27.71
N GLN A 73 -21.24 9.22 28.81
CA GLN A 73 -21.09 10.32 29.77
C GLN A 73 -19.68 10.26 30.35
N TYR A 74 -18.87 11.30 30.16
CA TYR A 74 -17.50 11.34 30.68
C TYR A 74 -17.03 12.80 30.85
N ALA A 75 -15.98 12.98 31.64
CA ALA A 75 -15.35 14.30 31.75
C ALA A 75 -14.74 14.71 30.40
N ASP A 76 -14.96 15.95 29.98
CA ASP A 76 -14.36 16.49 28.76
C ASP A 76 -12.84 16.60 28.94
N PRO A 77 -12.02 15.84 28.17
CA PRO A 77 -10.57 15.84 28.32
C PRO A 77 -9.92 17.18 27.93
N ASP A 78 -10.56 17.94 27.04
CA ASP A 78 -10.07 19.24 26.53
C ASP A 78 -10.81 20.45 27.17
N GLY A 79 -11.82 20.17 28.01
CA GLY A 79 -12.69 21.16 28.61
C GLY A 79 -12.07 21.89 29.82
N VAL A 80 -12.63 23.06 30.15
CA VAL A 80 -12.36 23.74 31.43
C VAL A 80 -12.73 22.77 32.56
N SER A 81 -11.73 22.40 33.39
CA SER A 81 -11.82 21.48 34.53
C SER A 81 -13.24 21.33 35.10
N GLY A 82 -13.93 20.23 34.75
CA GLY A 82 -15.27 19.89 35.23
C GLY A 82 -16.41 19.99 34.21
N ALA A 83 -16.16 20.36 32.95
CA ALA A 83 -17.13 20.21 31.86
C ALA A 83 -17.34 18.72 31.53
N ALA A 84 -18.60 18.30 31.33
CA ALA A 84 -18.97 16.94 30.99
C ALA A 84 -19.45 16.84 29.54
N THR A 85 -19.08 15.74 28.88
CA THR A 85 -19.40 15.44 27.47
C THR A 85 -19.75 13.96 27.29
N GLY A 86 -20.06 13.58 26.06
CA GLY A 86 -20.50 12.23 25.70
C GLY A 86 -21.86 12.22 25.03
N LEU A 87 -22.18 11.09 24.40
CA LEU A 87 -23.35 10.94 23.54
C LEU A 87 -24.66 11.34 24.24
N ASP A 88 -24.91 10.81 25.44
CA ASP A 88 -26.16 11.07 26.18
C ASP A 88 -26.28 12.54 26.59
N LEU A 89 -25.17 13.16 27.00
CA LEU A 89 -25.14 14.57 27.43
C LEU A 89 -25.31 15.52 26.24
N ARG A 90 -24.70 15.20 25.08
CA ARG A 90 -24.79 16.02 23.86
C ARG A 90 -26.17 15.96 23.23
N VAL A 91 -26.78 14.78 23.12
CA VAL A 91 -28.16 14.63 22.60
C VAL A 91 -29.14 15.44 23.45
N ALA A 92 -29.08 15.30 24.78
CA ALA A 92 -30.00 16.03 25.66
C ALA A 92 -29.76 17.55 25.66
N ARG A 93 -28.50 17.99 25.55
CA ARG A 93 -28.16 19.40 25.46
C ARG A 93 -28.70 20.02 24.16
N GLU A 94 -28.44 19.40 23.01
CA GLU A 94 -28.86 19.94 21.72
C GLU A 94 -30.40 19.94 21.57
N ALA A 95 -31.08 18.91 22.10
CA ALA A 95 -32.55 18.87 22.12
C ALA A 95 -33.15 19.95 23.05
N ALA A 96 -32.54 20.22 24.20
CA ALA A 96 -33.00 21.28 25.10
C ALA A 96 -32.73 22.69 24.52
N GLU A 97 -31.56 22.90 23.90
CA GLU A 97 -31.20 24.17 23.26
C GLU A 97 -32.15 24.51 22.10
N ALA A 98 -32.61 23.50 21.35
CA ALA A 98 -33.62 23.67 20.31
C ALA A 98 -35.00 24.12 20.86
N THR A 99 -35.24 23.92 22.15
CA THR A 99 -36.43 24.42 22.87
C THR A 99 -36.18 25.75 23.59
N ASP A 100 -35.09 26.46 23.31
CA ASP A 100 -34.65 27.69 24.01
C ASP A 100 -34.28 27.49 25.50
N HIS A 101 -33.84 26.28 25.87
CA HIS A 101 -33.42 25.95 27.24
C HIS A 101 -31.96 25.52 27.31
N THR A 102 -31.30 25.77 28.45
CA THR A 102 -29.92 25.36 28.69
C THR A 102 -29.85 24.23 29.70
N VAL A 103 -28.91 23.29 29.58
CA VAL A 103 -28.75 22.18 30.53
C VAL A 103 -27.44 22.33 31.31
N ARG A 104 -27.54 22.33 32.64
CA ARG A 104 -26.40 22.36 33.55
C ARG A 104 -26.20 20.99 34.20
N PHE A 105 -25.12 20.32 33.81
CA PHE A 105 -24.71 19.03 34.35
C PHE A 105 -23.84 19.18 35.61
N ARG A 106 -24.10 18.36 36.63
CA ARG A 106 -23.28 18.23 37.84
C ARG A 106 -22.94 16.78 38.11
N SER A 107 -21.69 16.49 38.48
CA SER A 107 -21.29 15.12 38.82
C SER A 107 -21.95 14.71 40.14
N MET A 108 -22.66 13.58 40.15
CA MET A 108 -23.28 13.02 41.35
C MET A 108 -23.67 11.55 41.18
N PRO A 109 -23.72 10.77 42.29
CA PRO A 109 -24.13 9.37 42.26
C PRO A 109 -25.55 9.19 41.71
N TRP A 110 -25.79 8.06 41.05
CA TRP A 110 -27.09 7.71 40.47
C TRP A 110 -28.26 7.80 41.47
N SER A 111 -28.06 7.34 42.70
CA SER A 111 -29.07 7.42 43.77
C SER A 111 -29.54 8.85 44.04
N ASP A 112 -28.60 9.79 44.02
CA ASP A 112 -28.84 11.20 44.34
C ASP A 112 -29.55 11.89 43.18
N GLN A 113 -29.28 11.46 41.95
CA GLN A 113 -30.00 11.91 40.76
C GLN A 113 -31.48 11.52 40.81
N LEU A 114 -31.78 10.27 41.16
CA LEU A 114 -33.15 9.79 41.30
C LEU A 114 -33.89 10.49 42.46
N ALA A 115 -33.22 10.65 43.61
CA ALA A 115 -33.77 11.40 44.72
C ALA A 115 -34.05 12.86 44.35
N GLY A 116 -33.13 13.48 43.60
CA GLY A 116 -33.25 14.85 43.13
C GLY A 116 -34.39 15.08 42.15
N LEU A 117 -34.63 14.15 41.22
CA LEU A 117 -35.82 14.17 40.34
C LEU A 117 -37.11 14.12 41.15
N LYS A 118 -37.19 13.21 42.14
CA LYS A 118 -38.38 13.06 42.98
C LYS A 118 -38.66 14.28 43.85
N GLN A 119 -37.61 14.96 44.31
CA GLN A 119 -37.69 16.15 45.15
C GLN A 119 -37.81 17.47 44.36
N GLY A 120 -37.62 17.44 43.04
CA GLY A 120 -37.59 18.63 42.18
C GLY A 120 -36.32 19.48 42.32
N THR A 121 -35.24 18.93 42.88
CA THR A 121 -33.92 19.59 42.90
C THR A 121 -33.15 19.39 41.59
N LEU A 122 -33.55 18.40 40.79
CA LEU A 122 -33.14 18.18 39.40
C LEU A 122 -34.36 18.22 38.50
N ASP A 123 -34.15 18.69 37.27
CA ASP A 123 -35.21 18.85 36.26
C ASP A 123 -35.21 17.70 35.26
N LEU A 124 -34.02 17.17 34.93
CA LEU A 124 -33.86 16.02 34.04
C LEU A 124 -32.68 15.12 34.42
N VAL A 125 -32.70 13.87 33.95
CA VAL A 125 -31.61 12.90 34.00
C VAL A 125 -31.56 12.12 32.68
N VAL A 126 -30.37 11.86 32.16
CA VAL A 126 -30.13 11.21 30.84
C VAL A 126 -29.55 9.80 30.99
N GLY A 127 -29.54 9.02 29.91
CA GLY A 127 -29.00 7.65 29.94
C GLY A 127 -29.89 6.71 30.78
N THR A 128 -31.21 6.93 30.72
CA THR A 128 -32.16 6.26 31.62
C THR A 128 -33.04 5.27 30.87
N TYR A 129 -33.63 4.33 31.59
CA TYR A 129 -34.51 3.31 31.03
C TYR A 129 -35.93 3.48 31.56
N TYR A 130 -36.89 2.95 30.80
CA TYR A 130 -38.29 2.94 31.22
C TYR A 130 -38.51 2.01 32.41
N GLU A 131 -38.94 2.57 33.54
CA GLU A 131 -39.32 1.82 34.73
C GLU A 131 -40.72 2.28 35.19
N PRO A 132 -41.74 1.40 35.14
CA PRO A 132 -43.11 1.72 35.53
C PRO A 132 -43.24 2.30 36.95
N ALA A 133 -42.43 1.80 37.90
CA ALA A 133 -42.48 2.27 39.29
C ALA A 133 -42.17 3.78 39.44
N ARG A 134 -41.47 4.38 38.47
CA ARG A 134 -41.07 5.79 38.50
C ARG A 134 -42.13 6.74 37.91
N LEU A 135 -43.13 6.22 37.19
CA LEU A 135 -44.18 7.03 36.55
C LEU A 135 -44.96 7.91 37.54
N SER A 136 -44.90 7.63 38.85
CA SER A 136 -45.50 8.48 39.87
C SER A 136 -44.84 9.87 39.98
N TYR A 137 -43.55 10.01 39.64
CA TYR A 137 -42.80 11.26 39.81
C TYR A 137 -41.96 11.69 38.59
N VAL A 138 -41.92 10.92 37.50
CA VAL A 138 -41.24 11.31 36.25
C VAL A 138 -42.13 11.36 35.01
N HIS A 139 -41.72 12.17 34.04
CA HIS A 139 -42.11 12.06 32.63
C HIS A 139 -40.94 11.46 31.85
N TYR A 140 -41.22 10.59 30.87
CA TYR A 140 -40.19 10.01 30.01
C TYR A 140 -40.27 10.63 28.62
N SER A 141 -39.10 10.92 28.02
CA SER A 141 -39.00 11.22 26.60
C SER A 141 -39.22 9.96 25.73
N ARG A 142 -39.30 10.16 24.42
CA ARG A 142 -39.07 9.11 23.42
C ARG A 142 -37.63 8.60 23.52
N PRO A 143 -37.39 7.32 23.16
CA PRO A 143 -36.05 6.78 23.16
C PRO A 143 -35.22 7.42 22.04
N TYR A 144 -33.96 7.74 22.33
CA TYR A 144 -33.04 8.36 21.37
C TYR A 144 -31.88 7.45 20.94
N ARG A 145 -31.64 6.36 21.68
CA ARG A 145 -30.76 5.26 21.29
C ARG A 145 -31.26 3.95 21.87
N GLU A 146 -30.83 2.84 21.31
CA GLU A 146 -31.06 1.51 21.85
C GLU A 146 -29.79 1.03 22.59
N GLU A 147 -29.96 0.45 23.77
CA GLU A 147 -28.89 -0.22 24.51
C GLU A 147 -29.13 -1.72 24.49
N ARG A 148 -28.11 -2.51 24.16
CA ARG A 148 -28.18 -3.97 24.19
C ARG A 148 -27.65 -4.50 25.51
N ASN A 149 -28.19 -5.60 25.99
CA ASN A 149 -27.58 -6.33 27.09
C ASN A 149 -26.81 -7.54 26.57
N ALA A 150 -25.64 -7.80 27.15
CA ALA A 150 -24.86 -8.98 26.86
C ALA A 150 -24.42 -9.66 28.16
N LEU A 151 -24.44 -11.00 28.16
CA LEU A 151 -23.89 -11.80 29.25
C LEU A 151 -22.40 -12.00 29.04
N TYR A 152 -21.62 -11.78 30.10
CA TYR A 152 -20.18 -11.99 30.12
C TYR A 152 -19.84 -13.15 31.06
N LEU A 153 -18.94 -14.00 30.60
CA LEU A 153 -18.54 -15.25 31.25
C LEU A 153 -17.02 -15.29 31.35
N ARG A 154 -16.50 -16.07 32.29
CA ARG A 154 -15.06 -16.38 32.35
C ARG A 154 -14.67 -17.25 31.13
N ASP A 155 -13.48 -17.02 30.57
CA ASP A 155 -13.04 -17.69 29.34
C ASP A 155 -12.45 -19.11 29.56
N ASP A 156 -12.53 -19.66 30.77
CA ASP A 156 -11.98 -20.98 31.11
C ASP A 156 -12.87 -22.18 30.73
N GLY A 157 -14.02 -21.93 30.10
CA GLY A 157 -14.70 -22.92 29.25
C GLY A 157 -15.71 -23.86 29.93
N ASP A 158 -15.92 -23.76 31.25
CA ASP A 158 -16.80 -24.67 32.00
C ASP A 158 -18.29 -24.43 31.72
N ILE A 159 -18.69 -23.20 31.40
CA ILE A 159 -20.10 -22.82 31.22
C ILE A 159 -20.36 -22.43 29.76
N ARG A 160 -21.25 -23.19 29.10
CA ARG A 160 -21.62 -23.00 27.70
C ARG A 160 -23.12 -22.76 27.55
N LEU A 161 -23.56 -21.59 27.96
CA LEU A 161 -24.92 -21.12 27.71
C LEU A 161 -25.04 -20.66 26.26
N THR A 162 -26.00 -21.22 25.53
CA THR A 162 -26.18 -20.99 24.08
C THR A 162 -27.46 -20.24 23.72
N ASN A 163 -28.41 -20.21 24.64
CA ASN A 163 -29.68 -19.51 24.46
C ASN A 163 -30.15 -18.89 25.77
N ARG A 164 -31.11 -17.97 25.64
CA ARG A 164 -31.68 -17.18 26.73
C ARG A 164 -32.37 -18.06 27.78
N ASP A 165 -33.17 -19.02 27.36
CA ASP A 165 -34.00 -19.81 28.28
C ASP A 165 -33.12 -20.74 29.13
N GLU A 166 -32.08 -21.34 28.55
CA GLU A 166 -31.05 -22.11 29.25
C GLU A 166 -30.35 -21.27 30.32
N PHE A 167 -30.07 -20.00 30.02
CA PHE A 167 -29.49 -19.07 31.00
C PHE A 167 -30.45 -18.79 32.15
N LEU A 168 -31.71 -18.47 31.87
CA LEU A 168 -32.71 -18.19 32.89
C LEU A 168 -32.93 -19.40 33.80
N GLU A 169 -33.09 -20.60 33.22
CA GLU A 169 -33.25 -21.86 33.97
C GLU A 169 -32.03 -22.13 34.88
N ALA A 170 -30.82 -21.88 34.40
CA ALA A 170 -29.60 -22.09 35.19
C ALA A 170 -29.51 -21.14 36.40
N VAL A 171 -29.93 -19.88 36.25
CA VAL A 171 -29.97 -18.91 37.36
C VAL A 171 -31.07 -19.29 38.36
N GLU A 172 -32.28 -19.59 37.88
CA GLU A 172 -33.42 -19.99 38.74
C GLU A 172 -33.15 -21.28 39.53
N ALA A 173 -32.46 -22.24 38.92
CA ALA A 173 -32.08 -23.50 39.56
C ALA A 173 -30.90 -23.35 40.56
N GLY A 174 -30.31 -22.15 40.69
CA GLY A 174 -29.11 -21.93 41.51
C GLY A 174 -27.84 -22.56 40.96
N ALA A 175 -27.86 -23.01 39.70
CA ALA A 175 -26.72 -23.59 38.99
C ALA A 175 -25.78 -22.53 38.39
N PHE A 176 -26.18 -21.26 38.40
CA PHE A 176 -25.41 -20.13 37.89
C PHE A 176 -25.43 -18.95 38.87
N ARG A 177 -24.25 -18.45 39.24
CA ARG A 177 -24.06 -17.29 40.10
C ARG A 177 -24.00 -16.02 39.25
N LEU A 178 -25.07 -15.23 39.28
CA LEU A 178 -25.21 -14.04 38.46
C LEU A 178 -24.71 -12.80 39.20
N GLY A 179 -23.75 -12.08 38.62
CA GLY A 179 -23.41 -10.72 39.02
C GLY A 179 -24.34 -9.68 38.38
N ILE A 180 -24.70 -8.64 39.13
CA ILE A 180 -25.45 -7.49 38.61
C ILE A 180 -24.88 -6.19 39.16
N THR A 181 -24.97 -5.12 38.38
CA THR A 181 -24.64 -3.76 38.85
C THR A 181 -25.87 -3.14 39.52
N ARG A 182 -25.71 -2.57 40.72
CA ARG A 182 -26.81 -1.97 41.49
C ARG A 182 -27.55 -0.91 40.68
N GLY A 183 -28.86 -1.09 40.55
CA GLY A 183 -29.72 -0.15 39.83
C GLY A 183 -29.61 -0.18 38.29
N TYR A 184 -28.89 -1.17 37.73
CA TYR A 184 -28.87 -1.45 36.30
C TYR A 184 -30.24 -1.93 35.80
N ALA A 185 -30.60 -1.60 34.57
CA ALA A 185 -31.85 -2.05 33.96
C ALA A 185 -31.56 -3.15 32.95
N PHE A 186 -32.46 -4.14 32.91
CA PHE A 186 -32.35 -5.27 32.00
C PHE A 186 -33.37 -5.10 30.87
N ALA A 187 -32.89 -5.23 29.64
CA ALA A 187 -33.70 -5.19 28.44
C ALA A 187 -34.68 -6.36 28.38
N ASP A 188 -34.25 -7.52 28.85
CA ASP A 188 -35.10 -8.70 28.92
C ASP A 188 -36.09 -8.63 30.11
N PRO A 189 -37.41 -8.69 29.88
CA PRO A 189 -38.40 -8.62 30.95
C PRO A 189 -38.32 -9.74 31.97
N GLU A 190 -37.94 -10.95 31.55
CA GLU A 190 -37.81 -12.09 32.47
C GLU A 190 -36.52 -11.98 33.30
N VAL A 191 -35.42 -11.48 32.73
CA VAL A 191 -34.23 -11.14 33.54
C VAL A 191 -34.57 -10.05 34.56
N ALA A 192 -35.28 -8.99 34.15
CA ALA A 192 -35.71 -7.93 35.05
C ALA A 192 -36.67 -8.43 36.15
N ARG A 193 -37.49 -9.43 35.85
CA ARG A 193 -38.34 -10.11 36.84
C ARG A 193 -37.51 -10.94 37.80
N LEU A 194 -36.61 -11.77 37.28
CA LEU A 194 -35.73 -12.65 38.06
C LEU A 194 -34.84 -11.85 39.02
N VAL A 195 -34.31 -10.71 38.60
CA VAL A 195 -33.49 -9.87 39.48
C VAL A 195 -34.33 -9.21 40.59
N ARG A 196 -35.60 -8.89 40.33
CA ARG A 196 -36.51 -8.31 41.33
C ARG A 196 -37.03 -9.32 42.33
N ASP A 197 -37.28 -10.55 41.88
CA ASP A 197 -37.79 -11.66 42.68
C ASP A 197 -37.03 -12.95 42.36
N PRO A 198 -35.78 -13.09 42.85
CA PRO A 198 -34.86 -14.16 42.46
C PRO A 198 -35.26 -15.57 42.90
N GLY A 199 -36.30 -15.73 43.72
CA GLY A 199 -36.61 -17.02 44.34
C GLY A 199 -35.51 -17.49 45.30
N ASP A 200 -35.76 -18.58 46.02
CA ASP A 200 -34.89 -19.02 47.12
C ASP A 200 -33.55 -19.64 46.65
N ALA A 201 -33.50 -20.14 45.41
CA ALA A 201 -32.34 -20.88 44.89
C ALA A 201 -31.36 -20.02 44.09
N ALA A 202 -31.77 -18.87 43.55
CA ALA A 202 -30.91 -18.07 42.70
C ALA A 202 -29.81 -17.36 43.49
N GLN A 203 -28.59 -17.42 42.96
CA GLN A 203 -27.41 -16.80 43.57
C GLN A 203 -27.07 -15.52 42.83
N ILE A 204 -27.64 -14.39 43.26
CA ILE A 204 -27.37 -13.08 42.66
C ILE A 204 -26.45 -12.26 43.56
N LEU A 205 -25.31 -11.82 43.02
CA LEU A 205 -24.38 -10.91 43.68
C LEU A 205 -24.55 -9.51 43.10
N GLU A 206 -25.02 -8.57 43.91
CA GLU A 206 -25.07 -7.16 43.53
C GLU A 206 -23.74 -6.45 43.83
N THR A 207 -23.20 -5.74 42.85
CA THR A 207 -21.96 -4.95 42.96
C THR A 207 -22.19 -3.48 42.57
N ASP A 208 -21.20 -2.63 42.85
CA ASP A 208 -21.31 -1.18 42.65
C ASP A 208 -20.86 -0.70 41.26
N SER A 209 -20.16 -1.55 40.48
CA SER A 209 -19.60 -1.17 39.17
C SER A 209 -19.26 -2.37 38.31
N ASP A 210 -19.13 -2.15 36.99
CA ASP A 210 -18.70 -3.17 36.05
C ASP A 210 -17.30 -3.71 36.37
N ALA A 211 -16.38 -2.85 36.83
CA ALA A 211 -15.05 -3.27 37.28
C ALA A 211 -15.11 -4.24 38.50
N ALA A 212 -16.04 -3.99 39.43
CA ALA A 212 -16.26 -4.89 40.57
C ALA A 212 -16.86 -6.23 40.14
N ASN A 213 -17.73 -6.24 39.12
CA ASN A 213 -18.23 -7.47 38.51
C ASN A 213 -17.13 -8.24 37.78
N VAL A 214 -16.26 -7.57 37.02
CA VAL A 214 -15.12 -8.22 36.35
C VAL A 214 -14.19 -8.86 37.38
N ALA A 215 -13.83 -8.14 38.45
CA ALA A 215 -13.03 -8.70 39.54
C ALA A 215 -13.73 -9.91 40.19
N ALA A 216 -15.04 -9.83 40.44
CA ALA A 216 -15.81 -10.95 40.99
C ALA A 216 -15.82 -12.17 40.06
N LEU A 217 -15.86 -11.95 38.75
CA LEU A 217 -15.85 -13.01 37.74
C LEU A 217 -14.48 -13.69 37.66
N VAL A 218 -13.40 -12.91 37.61
CA VAL A 218 -12.01 -13.42 37.57
C VAL A 218 -11.67 -14.18 38.87
N GLU A 219 -12.09 -13.66 40.02
CA GLU A 219 -11.93 -14.31 41.33
C GLU A 219 -12.83 -15.55 41.50
N GLY A 220 -13.75 -15.82 40.57
CA GLY A 220 -14.66 -16.95 40.62
C GLY A 220 -15.77 -16.83 41.68
N ARG A 221 -16.10 -15.60 42.12
CA ARG A 221 -17.24 -15.32 43.01
C ARG A 221 -18.58 -15.39 42.28
N ILE A 222 -18.59 -15.03 40.99
CA ILE A 222 -19.73 -15.15 40.08
C ILE A 222 -19.33 -15.96 38.85
N ASP A 223 -20.32 -16.50 38.15
CA ASP A 223 -20.15 -17.29 36.93
C ASP A 223 -20.32 -16.42 35.67
N GLY A 224 -21.06 -15.32 35.80
CA GLY A 224 -21.15 -14.28 34.77
C GLY A 224 -21.99 -13.10 35.23
N PHE A 225 -21.99 -12.03 34.45
CA PHE A 225 -22.78 -10.83 34.72
C PHE A 225 -23.26 -10.18 33.43
N ILE A 226 -24.32 -9.37 33.55
CA ILE A 226 -24.91 -8.66 32.42
C ILE A 226 -24.41 -7.22 32.44
N ALA A 227 -23.98 -6.74 31.28
CA ALA A 227 -23.51 -5.37 31.10
C ALA A 227 -23.83 -4.83 29.70
N ASP A 228 -23.61 -3.53 29.55
CA ASP A 228 -23.62 -2.87 28.24
C ASP A 228 -22.37 -3.32 27.45
N PRO A 229 -22.55 -3.88 26.24
CA PRO A 229 -21.47 -4.37 25.42
C PRO A 229 -20.41 -3.33 25.07
N VAL A 230 -20.82 -2.07 24.85
CA VAL A 230 -19.92 -0.98 24.46
C VAL A 230 -19.08 -0.53 25.65
N ILE A 231 -19.69 -0.42 26.82
CA ILE A 231 -18.96 -0.01 28.03
C ILE A 231 -17.97 -1.09 28.44
N LEU A 232 -18.44 -2.34 28.51
CA LEU A 232 -17.62 -3.40 29.06
C LEU A 232 -16.51 -3.85 28.11
N ASP A 233 -16.75 -3.95 26.80
CA ASP A 233 -15.68 -4.29 25.86
C ASP A 233 -14.59 -3.20 25.84
N LEU A 234 -14.97 -1.92 25.97
CA LEU A 234 -14.02 -0.82 26.04
C LEU A 234 -13.16 -0.95 27.30
N PHE A 235 -13.80 -1.21 28.45
CA PHE A 235 -13.12 -1.44 29.71
C PHE A 235 -12.15 -2.63 29.64
N LEU A 236 -12.59 -3.76 29.07
CA LEU A 236 -11.75 -4.96 28.90
C LEU A 236 -10.56 -4.69 27.97
N ALA A 237 -10.78 -3.96 26.87
CA ALA A 237 -9.72 -3.55 25.94
C ALA A 237 -8.67 -2.64 26.61
N GLN A 238 -9.11 -1.68 27.43
CA GLN A 238 -8.22 -0.75 28.14
C GLN A 238 -7.49 -1.39 29.32
N SER A 239 -8.11 -2.34 30.00
CA SER A 239 -7.52 -3.04 31.15
C SER A 239 -6.63 -4.23 30.76
N GLY A 240 -6.64 -4.65 29.49
CA GLY A 240 -5.88 -5.81 29.01
C GLY A 240 -6.48 -7.16 29.43
N GLN A 241 -7.73 -7.20 29.89
CA GLN A 241 -8.41 -8.39 30.40
C GLN A 241 -9.27 -9.11 29.36
N THR A 242 -9.12 -8.79 28.07
CA THR A 242 -9.88 -9.40 26.96
C THR A 242 -9.72 -10.92 26.85
N ASN A 243 -8.66 -11.50 27.41
CA ASN A 243 -8.41 -12.95 27.41
C ASN A 243 -8.98 -13.69 28.63
N GLU A 244 -9.49 -12.98 29.64
CA GLU A 244 -10.02 -13.60 30.87
C GLU A 244 -11.54 -13.66 30.87
N VAL A 245 -12.18 -12.73 30.16
CA VAL A 245 -13.62 -12.55 30.10
C VAL A 245 -14.08 -12.60 28.64
N ARG A 246 -15.05 -13.47 28.33
CA ARG A 246 -15.67 -13.55 27.01
C ARG A 246 -17.13 -13.13 27.04
N ARG A 247 -17.62 -12.58 25.93
CA ARG A 247 -19.05 -12.39 25.69
C ARG A 247 -19.73 -13.72 25.33
N ALA A 248 -20.87 -14.02 25.94
CA ALA A 248 -21.72 -15.15 25.57
C ALA A 248 -22.44 -14.89 24.25
N ARG A 249 -22.67 -15.94 23.45
CA ARG A 249 -23.39 -15.85 22.17
C ARG A 249 -24.89 -16.05 22.39
N LEU A 250 -25.50 -15.18 23.19
CA LEU A 250 -26.94 -15.18 23.42
C LEU A 250 -27.46 -13.74 23.39
N ASP A 251 -28.72 -13.59 23.00
CA ASP A 251 -29.39 -12.30 22.89
C ASP A 251 -30.24 -12.06 24.14
N LEU A 252 -29.96 -10.97 24.87
CA LEU A 252 -30.73 -10.50 26.03
C LEU A 252 -31.59 -9.28 25.69
N GLY A 253 -31.78 -9.00 24.40
CA GLY A 253 -32.63 -7.91 23.92
C GLY A 253 -31.97 -6.54 23.96
N SER A 254 -32.76 -5.54 23.54
CA SER A 254 -32.41 -4.13 23.63
C SER A 254 -33.47 -3.34 24.40
N VAL A 255 -33.03 -2.24 25.00
CA VAL A 255 -33.88 -1.29 25.71
C VAL A 255 -33.64 0.11 25.19
N GLY A 256 -34.74 0.81 24.88
CA GLY A 256 -34.69 2.20 24.46
C GLY A 256 -34.31 3.13 25.60
N VAL A 257 -33.21 3.87 25.40
CA VAL A 257 -32.67 4.84 26.35
C VAL A 257 -33.35 6.19 26.17
N ARG A 258 -33.75 6.77 27.30
CA ARG A 258 -34.64 7.93 27.40
C ARG A 258 -34.06 8.98 28.34
N VAL A 259 -34.65 10.17 28.30
CA VAL A 259 -34.50 11.22 29.31
C VAL A 259 -35.65 11.11 30.29
N MET A 260 -35.35 11.14 31.59
CA MET A 260 -36.34 11.29 32.67
C MET A 260 -36.43 12.76 33.07
N PHE A 261 -37.64 13.31 33.09
CA PHE A 261 -37.95 14.66 33.56
C PHE A 261 -38.74 14.62 34.87
N SER A 262 -38.48 15.56 35.79
CA SER A 262 -39.21 15.64 37.05
C SER A 262 -40.62 16.18 36.83
N ARG A 263 -41.65 15.46 37.31
CA ARG A 263 -43.04 15.99 37.32
C ARG A 263 -43.21 17.22 38.21
N ALA A 264 -42.31 17.42 39.16
CA ALA A 264 -42.36 18.53 40.10
C ALA A 264 -41.90 19.85 39.46
N THR A 265 -41.05 19.81 38.43
CA THR A 265 -40.46 21.01 37.82
C THR A 265 -40.67 21.14 36.31
N VAL A 266 -40.99 20.05 35.61
CA VAL A 266 -41.12 20.03 34.14
C VAL A 266 -42.53 19.56 33.76
N PRO A 267 -43.34 20.39 33.08
CA PRO A 267 -44.66 20.00 32.61
C PRO A 267 -44.59 19.07 31.40
N ARG A 268 -45.63 18.25 31.21
CA ARG A 268 -45.72 17.31 30.09
C ARG A 268 -45.63 17.98 28.71
N GLU A 269 -46.18 19.19 28.57
CA GLU A 269 -46.15 19.96 27.32
C GLU A 269 -44.72 20.26 26.87
N PHE A 270 -43.81 20.52 27.82
CA PHE A 270 -42.39 20.70 27.50
C PHE A 270 -41.75 19.39 27.02
N VAL A 271 -42.08 18.26 27.64
CA VAL A 271 -41.54 16.94 27.22
C VAL A 271 -41.99 16.60 25.80
N GLU A 272 -43.23 16.95 25.43
CA GLU A 272 -43.74 16.75 24.08
C GLU A 272 -43.03 17.67 23.06
N ALA A 273 -42.70 18.91 23.43
CA ALA A 273 -41.87 19.80 22.60
C ALA A 273 -40.44 19.28 22.47
N PHE A 274 -39.83 18.83 23.56
CA PHE A 274 -38.50 18.20 23.57
C PHE A 274 -38.46 16.95 22.69
N ASP A 275 -39.50 16.11 22.74
CA ASP A 275 -39.60 14.90 21.90
C ASP A 275 -39.73 15.23 20.41
N ALA A 276 -40.37 16.35 20.06
CA ALA A 276 -40.44 16.83 18.68
C ALA A 276 -39.06 17.25 18.17
N GLU A 277 -38.28 17.97 19.00
CA GLU A 277 -36.91 18.35 18.67
C GLU A 277 -35.97 17.15 18.61
N LEU A 278 -36.12 16.19 19.53
CA LEU A 278 -35.37 14.94 19.53
C LEU A 278 -35.60 14.14 18.24
N GLN A 279 -36.85 14.11 17.76
CA GLN A 279 -37.18 13.51 16.46
C GLN A 279 -36.54 14.29 15.30
N ALA A 280 -36.58 15.63 15.32
CA ALA A 280 -35.95 16.45 14.29
C ALA A 280 -34.42 16.26 14.21
N LEU A 281 -33.75 16.07 15.36
CA LEU A 281 -32.33 15.71 15.42
C LEU A 281 -32.07 14.31 14.82
N GLY A 282 -32.97 13.36 15.01
CA GLY A 282 -32.93 12.05 14.37
C GLY A 282 -33.09 12.15 12.85
N ASP A 283 -34.13 12.84 12.39
CA ASP A 283 -34.48 13.01 10.97
C ASP A 283 -33.38 13.77 10.19
N SER A 284 -32.68 14.69 10.85
CA SER A 284 -31.55 15.45 10.27
C SER A 284 -30.20 14.70 10.33
N ARG A 285 -30.17 13.44 10.78
CA ARG A 285 -28.96 12.64 10.98
C ARG A 285 -27.99 13.24 12.02
N ARG A 286 -28.45 14.19 12.84
CA ARG A 286 -27.61 14.83 13.85
C ARG A 286 -27.23 13.85 14.97
N ILE A 287 -28.18 13.02 15.41
CA ILE A 287 -27.92 11.95 16.39
C ILE A 287 -26.86 10.97 15.86
N ALA A 288 -26.98 10.50 14.62
CA ALA A 288 -26.00 9.60 14.01
C ALA A 288 -24.60 10.27 13.87
N ASN A 289 -24.52 11.58 13.65
CA ASN A 289 -23.24 12.28 13.66
C ASN A 289 -22.62 12.35 15.06
N LEU A 290 -23.44 12.53 16.11
CA LEU A 290 -22.99 12.46 17.51
C LEU A 290 -22.54 11.04 17.89
N GLU A 291 -23.21 10.01 17.38
CA GLU A 291 -22.77 8.62 17.52
C GLU A 291 -21.40 8.41 16.88
N VAL A 292 -21.15 8.95 15.67
CA VAL A 292 -19.83 8.91 15.05
C VAL A 292 -18.80 9.69 15.88
N GLU A 293 -19.15 10.86 16.44
CA GLU A 293 -18.25 11.67 17.27
C GLU A 293 -17.80 10.93 18.53
N HIS A 294 -18.69 10.20 19.20
CA HIS A 294 -18.43 9.60 20.51
C HIS A 294 -18.20 8.08 20.51
N LEU A 295 -18.88 7.32 19.64
CA LEU A 295 -18.79 5.86 19.62
C LEU A 295 -17.70 5.34 18.66
N LEU A 296 -17.37 6.08 17.60
CA LEU A 296 -16.37 5.64 16.62
C LEU A 296 -15.00 5.37 17.27
N PRO A 297 -14.45 6.24 18.14
CA PRO A 297 -13.17 5.95 18.79
C PRO A 297 -13.23 4.67 19.65
N ALA A 298 -14.32 4.48 20.39
CA ALA A 298 -14.51 3.30 21.24
C ALA A 298 -14.59 2.01 20.41
N PHE A 299 -15.44 1.98 19.38
CA PHE A 299 -15.58 0.80 18.54
C PHE A 299 -14.31 0.50 17.73
N LEU A 300 -13.60 1.53 17.29
CA LEU A 300 -12.35 1.34 16.58
C LEU A 300 -11.26 0.79 17.50
N ALA A 301 -11.11 1.34 18.71
CA ALA A 301 -10.20 0.82 19.74
C ALA A 301 -10.50 -0.64 20.09
N MET A 302 -11.78 -1.01 20.25
CA MET A 302 -12.16 -2.42 20.43
C MET A 302 -11.73 -3.26 19.23
N THR A 303 -12.04 -2.81 18.01
CA THR A 303 -11.71 -3.53 16.77
C THR A 303 -10.21 -3.73 16.58
N THR A 304 -9.38 -2.74 16.93
CA THR A 304 -7.92 -2.78 16.80
C THR A 304 -7.22 -3.50 17.95
N SER A 305 -7.86 -3.59 19.13
CA SER A 305 -7.34 -4.35 20.29
C SER A 305 -7.43 -5.87 20.13
N GLU A 306 -8.21 -6.34 19.17
CA GLU A 306 -8.40 -7.76 18.90
C GLU A 306 -7.14 -8.45 18.38
N GLY A 307 -6.94 -9.72 18.75
CA GLY A 307 -5.72 -10.46 18.41
C GLY A 307 -5.46 -10.61 16.90
N TRP A 308 -6.52 -10.66 16.08
CA TRP A 308 -6.36 -10.72 14.62
C TRP A 308 -5.68 -9.45 14.07
N PHE A 309 -6.01 -8.27 14.60
CA PHE A 309 -5.44 -7.01 14.16
C PHE A 309 -3.97 -6.90 14.55
N ASN A 310 -3.61 -7.40 15.73
CA ASN A 310 -2.22 -7.54 16.15
C ASN A 310 -1.42 -8.42 15.18
N VAL A 311 -1.98 -9.56 14.74
CA VAL A 311 -1.34 -10.42 13.72
C VAL A 311 -1.12 -9.66 12.41
N LEU A 312 -2.10 -8.87 11.95
CA LEU A 312 -1.93 -8.06 10.73
C LEU A 312 -0.78 -7.05 10.86
N THR A 313 -0.68 -6.40 12.02
CA THR A 313 0.36 -5.43 12.35
C THR A 313 1.74 -6.09 12.36
N LEU A 314 1.88 -7.23 13.06
CA LEU A 314 3.12 -8.01 13.09
C LEU A 314 3.54 -8.48 11.70
N MET A 315 2.59 -8.88 10.85
CA MET A 315 2.85 -9.24 9.46
C MET A 315 3.37 -8.04 8.63
N GLY A 316 2.86 -6.83 8.86
CA GLY A 316 3.37 -5.60 8.24
C GLY A 316 4.80 -5.27 8.67
N ILE A 317 5.09 -5.38 9.97
CA ILE A 317 6.42 -5.19 10.54
C ILE A 317 7.40 -6.23 9.99
N LEU A 318 7.00 -7.50 9.93
CA LEU A 318 7.78 -8.60 9.36
C LEU A 318 8.10 -8.34 7.88
N ALA A 319 7.09 -7.93 7.10
CA ALA A 319 7.22 -7.63 5.68
C ALA A 319 8.27 -6.54 5.41
N PHE A 320 8.16 -5.40 6.10
CA PHE A 320 9.12 -4.31 5.97
C PHE A 320 10.51 -4.70 6.47
N SER A 321 10.61 -5.44 7.56
CA SER A 321 11.89 -5.90 8.09
C SER A 321 12.60 -6.84 7.12
N ALA A 322 11.88 -7.81 6.54
CA ALA A 322 12.42 -8.73 5.55
C ALA A 322 12.86 -7.99 4.27
N SER A 323 12.05 -7.03 3.79
CA SER A 323 12.38 -6.16 2.67
C SER A 323 13.69 -5.37 2.93
N GLY A 324 13.85 -4.82 4.14
CA GLY A 324 15.06 -4.13 4.58
C GLY A 324 16.31 -5.01 4.62
N VAL A 325 16.20 -6.25 5.12
CA VAL A 325 17.32 -7.21 5.15
C VAL A 325 17.74 -7.64 3.74
N MET A 326 16.77 -7.85 2.84
CA MET A 326 17.04 -8.17 1.44
C MET A 326 17.76 -7.02 0.72
N LEU A 327 17.30 -5.80 0.94
CA LEU A 327 17.93 -4.59 0.41
C LEU A 327 19.36 -4.43 0.94
N ALA A 328 19.56 -4.62 2.25
CA ALA A 328 20.86 -4.55 2.90
C ALA A 328 21.86 -5.55 2.28
N ARG A 329 21.42 -6.78 1.97
CA ARG A 329 22.24 -7.77 1.26
C ARG A 329 22.59 -7.31 -0.16
N ARG A 330 21.59 -6.84 -0.91
CA ARG A 330 21.75 -6.41 -2.31
C ARG A 330 22.77 -5.29 -2.44
N GLU A 331 22.73 -4.34 -1.51
CA GLU A 331 23.61 -3.16 -1.48
C GLU A 331 24.82 -3.33 -0.56
N ARG A 332 25.03 -4.54 -0.02
CA ARG A 332 26.21 -4.93 0.77
C ARG A 332 26.42 -4.10 2.05
N TYR A 333 25.34 -3.70 2.72
CA TYR A 333 25.40 -3.09 4.05
C TYR A 333 25.84 -4.11 5.12
N ASN A 334 26.45 -3.61 6.20
CA ASN A 334 26.78 -4.42 7.38
C ASN A 334 25.54 -4.69 8.25
N LEU A 335 25.69 -5.46 9.33
CA LEU A 335 24.58 -5.81 10.23
C LEU A 335 23.87 -4.56 10.79
N PHE A 336 24.63 -3.53 11.15
CA PHE A 336 24.07 -2.28 11.66
C PHE A 336 23.25 -1.53 10.60
N GLY A 337 23.75 -1.46 9.36
CA GLY A 337 23.01 -0.92 8.23
C GLY A 337 21.75 -1.72 7.94
N ALA A 338 21.81 -3.06 8.00
CA ALA A 338 20.62 -3.91 7.87
C ALA A 338 19.57 -3.64 8.96
N LEU A 339 20.00 -3.39 10.19
CA LEU A 339 19.10 -3.02 11.28
C LEU A 339 18.38 -1.71 10.98
N ILE A 340 19.11 -0.66 10.59
CA ILE A 340 18.51 0.65 10.23
C ILE A 340 17.54 0.51 9.05
N LEU A 341 17.95 -0.20 7.99
CA LEU A 341 17.14 -0.35 6.78
C LEU A 341 15.86 -1.16 7.00
N ALA A 342 15.83 -2.03 8.02
CA ALA A 342 14.66 -2.81 8.41
C ALA A 342 13.76 -2.05 9.41
N THR A 343 14.33 -1.40 10.42
CA THR A 343 13.55 -0.74 11.48
C THR A 343 12.91 0.56 11.02
N LEU A 344 13.58 1.38 10.19
CA LEU A 344 13.01 2.66 9.74
C LEU A 344 11.65 2.49 9.04
N PRO A 345 11.48 1.57 8.06
CA PRO A 345 10.16 1.30 7.48
C PRO A 345 9.20 0.62 8.44
N ALA A 346 9.68 -0.33 9.25
CA ALA A 346 8.82 -1.15 10.10
C ALA A 346 8.15 -0.37 11.23
N ILE A 347 8.84 0.61 11.82
CA ILE A 347 8.37 1.34 13.01
C ILE A 347 8.52 2.86 12.91
N GLY A 348 9.41 3.38 12.06
CA GLY A 348 9.74 4.81 12.02
C GLY A 348 8.55 5.70 11.66
N GLY A 349 7.67 5.25 10.75
CA GLY A 349 6.44 5.96 10.42
C GLY A 349 5.47 6.09 11.60
N GLY A 350 5.31 5.01 12.38
CA GLY A 350 4.47 4.99 13.58
C GLY A 350 5.01 5.90 14.69
N VAL A 351 6.33 5.87 14.93
CA VAL A 351 6.96 6.79 15.90
C VAL A 351 6.76 8.25 15.51
N LEU A 352 6.97 8.59 14.23
CA LEU A 352 6.77 9.96 13.75
C LEU A 352 5.31 10.40 13.89
N ARG A 353 4.35 9.54 13.55
CA ARG A 353 2.92 9.79 13.73
C ARG A 353 2.59 10.09 15.19
N ASP A 354 3.03 9.25 16.11
CA ASP A 354 2.73 9.40 17.54
C ASP A 354 3.30 10.71 18.10
N LEU A 355 4.51 11.09 17.67
CA LEU A 355 5.11 12.38 18.01
C LEU A 355 4.31 13.56 17.45
N LEU A 356 3.81 13.48 16.22
CA LEU A 356 2.98 14.53 15.61
C LEU A 356 1.64 14.70 16.33
N LEU A 357 1.08 13.62 16.86
CA LEU A 357 -0.19 13.62 17.59
C LEU A 357 -0.02 13.88 19.10
N GLY A 358 1.21 14.02 19.59
CA GLY A 358 1.48 14.27 21.01
C GLY A 358 1.07 13.10 21.93
N ARG A 359 1.13 11.85 21.43
CA ARG A 359 0.80 10.67 22.23
C ARG A 359 1.87 10.42 23.30
N ASP A 360 1.45 10.31 24.55
CA ASP A 360 2.31 10.02 25.70
C ASP A 360 1.75 8.84 26.52
N PRO A 361 2.47 7.71 26.62
CA PRO A 361 3.73 7.41 25.94
C PRO A 361 3.55 7.11 24.45
N ILE A 362 4.65 7.18 23.69
CA ILE A 362 4.70 6.69 22.30
C ILE A 362 4.41 5.18 22.31
N TYR A 363 3.54 4.72 21.41
CA TYR A 363 2.94 3.38 21.48
C TYR A 363 3.97 2.23 21.48
N ILE A 364 5.12 2.40 20.81
CA ILE A 364 6.18 1.39 20.76
C ILE A 364 6.81 1.10 22.14
N PHE A 365 6.70 2.02 23.11
CA PHE A 365 7.18 1.78 24.46
C PHE A 365 6.24 0.90 25.29
N GLU A 366 4.97 0.82 24.90
CA GLU A 366 3.99 -0.08 25.52
C GLU A 366 4.03 -1.48 24.88
N THR A 367 4.55 -1.59 23.65
CA THR A 367 4.54 -2.81 22.82
C THR A 367 5.95 -3.23 22.37
N PRO A 368 6.81 -3.71 23.29
CA PRO A 368 8.21 -4.05 22.97
C PRO A 368 8.36 -5.11 21.86
N GLU A 369 7.36 -5.98 21.68
CA GLU A 369 7.31 -6.98 20.62
C GLU A 369 7.48 -6.39 19.20
N PHE A 370 7.01 -5.16 18.97
CA PHE A 370 7.12 -4.49 17.66
C PHE A 370 8.54 -4.05 17.34
N LEU A 371 9.39 -3.84 18.35
CA LEU A 371 10.82 -3.58 18.17
C LEU A 371 11.65 -4.87 18.14
N LEU A 372 11.26 -5.86 18.94
CA LEU A 372 11.96 -7.15 19.01
C LEU A 372 11.84 -7.93 17.69
N LEU A 373 10.70 -7.82 16.99
CA LEU A 373 10.47 -8.54 15.74
C LEU A 373 11.44 -8.11 14.61
N PRO A 374 11.59 -6.81 14.25
CA PRO A 374 12.60 -6.38 13.28
C PRO A 374 14.02 -6.82 13.65
N LEU A 375 14.38 -6.74 14.93
CA LEU A 375 15.69 -7.18 15.40
C LEU A 375 15.90 -8.68 15.16
N ALA A 376 14.92 -9.51 15.51
CA ALA A 376 14.96 -10.95 15.28
C ALA A 376 15.06 -11.30 13.78
N VAL A 377 14.29 -10.60 12.93
CA VAL A 377 14.32 -10.79 11.48
C VAL A 377 15.68 -10.41 10.89
N VAL A 378 16.27 -9.31 11.34
CA VAL A 378 17.60 -8.87 10.90
C VAL A 378 18.68 -9.85 11.32
N LEU A 379 18.70 -10.27 12.60
CA LEU A 379 19.68 -11.22 13.10
C LEU A 379 19.55 -12.59 12.42
N GLY A 380 18.31 -13.09 12.30
CA GLY A 380 18.01 -14.35 11.62
C GLY A 380 18.37 -14.31 10.14
N GLY A 381 17.99 -13.25 9.43
CA GLY A 381 18.31 -13.06 8.02
C GLY A 381 19.82 -12.90 7.77
N PHE A 382 20.52 -12.16 8.63
CA PHE A 382 21.98 -12.02 8.56
C PHE A 382 22.69 -13.36 8.79
N ALA A 383 22.28 -14.12 9.81
CA ALA A 383 22.81 -15.46 10.09
C ALA A 383 22.54 -16.42 8.92
N LEU A 384 21.32 -16.40 8.37
CA LEU A 384 20.93 -17.23 7.22
C LEU A 384 21.79 -16.91 5.99
N TYR A 385 22.01 -15.63 5.68
CA TYR A 385 22.84 -15.25 4.55
C TYR A 385 24.32 -15.58 4.77
N LYS A 386 24.85 -15.41 5.99
CA LYS A 386 26.21 -15.85 6.32
C LYS A 386 26.38 -17.36 6.19
N LEU A 387 25.40 -18.13 6.67
CA LEU A 387 25.39 -19.57 6.58
C LEU A 387 25.32 -20.00 5.10
N HIS A 388 24.39 -19.43 4.34
CA HIS A 388 24.26 -19.65 2.89
C HIS A 388 25.57 -19.39 2.14
N ASP A 389 26.22 -18.25 2.40
CA ASP A 389 27.48 -17.89 1.74
C ASP A 389 28.63 -18.83 2.17
N HIS A 390 28.65 -19.27 3.44
CA HIS A 390 29.60 -20.27 3.95
C HIS A 390 29.43 -21.63 3.25
N TRP A 391 28.20 -22.16 3.18
CA TRP A 391 27.92 -23.44 2.50
C TRP A 391 28.23 -23.40 1.00
N LEU A 392 27.94 -22.28 0.31
CA LEU A 392 28.25 -22.09 -1.11
C LEU A 392 29.75 -22.19 -1.39
N VAL A 393 30.58 -21.61 -0.53
CA VAL A 393 32.05 -21.66 -0.67
C VAL A 393 32.57 -23.09 -0.41
N HIS A 394 31.97 -23.84 0.51
CA HIS A 394 32.38 -25.21 0.84
C HIS A 394 31.87 -26.29 -0.13
N LEU A 395 30.80 -26.05 -0.89
CA LEU A 395 30.23 -26.97 -1.90
C LEU A 395 30.66 -26.65 -3.35
N ALA A 396 31.62 -25.74 -3.52
CA ALA A 396 31.99 -25.10 -4.78
C ALA A 396 32.44 -26.00 -5.97
N PRO A 397 33.00 -27.23 -5.81
CA PRO A 397 33.39 -28.03 -6.98
C PRO A 397 32.18 -28.56 -7.78
N ALA A 398 31.06 -28.86 -7.11
CA ALA A 398 29.91 -29.53 -7.73
C ALA A 398 28.84 -28.56 -8.29
N GLN A 399 28.80 -27.31 -7.82
CA GLN A 399 27.70 -26.38 -8.10
C GLN A 399 27.95 -25.39 -9.26
N ARG A 400 29.20 -25.27 -9.75
CA ARG A 400 29.52 -24.42 -10.92
C ARG A 400 28.79 -24.86 -12.20
N LEU A 401 28.34 -26.11 -12.28
CA LEU A 401 27.52 -26.66 -13.37
C LEU A 401 26.02 -26.33 -13.24
N LEU A 402 25.50 -26.11 -12.04
CA LEU A 402 24.06 -25.88 -11.78
C LEU A 402 23.71 -24.39 -11.55
N ALA A 403 24.70 -23.54 -11.29
CA ALA A 403 24.51 -22.11 -11.03
C ALA A 403 23.94 -21.32 -12.22
N ARG A 404 24.19 -21.79 -13.46
CA ARG A 404 23.67 -21.15 -14.68
C ARG A 404 22.15 -21.26 -14.86
N GLN A 405 21.50 -22.30 -14.32
CA GLN A 405 20.04 -22.47 -14.44
C GLN A 405 19.24 -21.78 -13.33
N ARG A 406 19.83 -21.52 -12.15
CA ARG A 406 19.10 -20.94 -11.00
C ARG A 406 19.06 -19.40 -10.95
N ALA A 407 19.90 -18.71 -11.71
CA ALA A 407 20.00 -17.25 -11.69
C ALA A 407 18.75 -16.52 -12.21
N GLY A 408 17.97 -17.13 -13.12
CA GLY A 408 16.76 -16.51 -13.69
C GLY A 408 15.46 -16.76 -12.89
N LEU A 409 15.34 -17.92 -12.24
CA LEU A 409 14.14 -18.30 -11.46
C LEU A 409 14.16 -17.75 -10.04
N GLY A 410 15.33 -17.69 -9.39
CA GLY A 410 15.47 -17.18 -8.02
C GLY A 410 15.22 -15.67 -7.91
N GLY A 411 15.74 -14.88 -8.83
CA GLY A 411 15.59 -13.41 -8.81
C GLY A 411 14.15 -12.94 -9.00
N ARG A 412 13.39 -13.59 -9.89
CA ARG A 412 11.97 -13.29 -10.13
C ARG A 412 11.09 -13.65 -8.94
N MET A 413 11.36 -14.80 -8.30
CA MET A 413 10.61 -15.24 -7.12
C MET A 413 10.86 -14.30 -5.93
N VAL A 414 12.11 -13.89 -5.72
CA VAL A 414 12.50 -12.95 -4.65
C VAL A 414 11.87 -11.56 -4.86
N GLY A 415 11.86 -11.05 -6.10
CA GLY A 415 11.19 -9.78 -6.42
C GLY A 415 9.68 -9.84 -6.20
N ASN A 416 9.01 -10.92 -6.62
CA ASN A 416 7.57 -11.09 -6.41
C ASN A 416 7.19 -11.17 -4.92
N VAL A 417 8.01 -11.84 -4.11
CA VAL A 417 7.81 -11.90 -2.65
C VAL A 417 7.97 -10.51 -2.04
N GLN A 418 9.00 -9.76 -2.42
CA GLN A 418 9.21 -8.40 -1.93
C GLN A 418 8.02 -7.49 -2.26
N HIS A 419 7.53 -7.54 -3.51
CA HIS A 419 6.35 -6.78 -3.94
C HIS A 419 5.09 -7.13 -3.15
N GLY A 420 4.87 -8.41 -2.83
CA GLY A 420 3.74 -8.85 -2.02
C GLY A 420 3.84 -8.38 -0.57
N LEU A 421 5.04 -8.45 0.02
CA LEU A 421 5.31 -7.96 1.38
C LEU A 421 5.10 -6.44 1.48
N ASP A 422 5.65 -5.68 0.54
CA ASP A 422 5.48 -4.23 0.51
C ASP A 422 4.00 -3.85 0.32
N ALA A 423 3.25 -4.59 -0.51
CA ALA A 423 1.83 -4.34 -0.70
C ALA A 423 1.00 -4.57 0.56
N TRP A 424 1.32 -5.62 1.32
CA TRP A 424 0.69 -5.91 2.60
C TRP A 424 0.95 -4.80 3.61
N ALA A 425 2.21 -4.38 3.75
CA ALA A 425 2.61 -3.36 4.70
C ALA A 425 1.87 -2.04 4.44
N VAL A 426 1.77 -1.60 3.18
CA VAL A 426 1.01 -0.38 2.82
C VAL A 426 -0.44 -0.48 3.26
N ALA A 427 -1.11 -1.60 2.96
CA ALA A 427 -2.52 -1.78 3.27
C ALA A 427 -2.79 -1.73 4.78
N ALA A 428 -2.00 -2.48 5.56
CA ALA A 428 -2.15 -2.53 7.01
C ALA A 428 -1.84 -1.17 7.67
N PHE A 429 -0.69 -0.56 7.35
CA PHE A 429 -0.26 0.69 7.97
C PHE A 429 -1.10 1.91 7.58
N THR A 430 -1.74 1.89 6.40
CA THR A 430 -2.71 2.93 6.01
C THR A 430 -3.89 2.96 6.98
N VAL A 431 -4.46 1.79 7.28
CA VAL A 431 -5.62 1.65 8.17
C VAL A 431 -5.23 1.93 9.63
N ILE A 432 -4.07 1.44 10.07
CA ILE A 432 -3.51 1.76 11.40
C ILE A 432 -3.35 3.29 11.55
N GLY A 433 -2.83 3.98 10.53
CA GLY A 433 -2.63 5.43 10.58
C GLY A 433 -3.93 6.22 10.73
N VAL A 434 -4.99 5.87 9.99
CA VAL A 434 -6.31 6.48 10.18
C VAL A 434 -6.86 6.15 11.57
N GLY A 435 -6.71 4.91 12.04
CA GLY A 435 -7.25 4.51 13.34
C GLY A 435 -6.63 5.27 14.50
N VAL A 436 -5.31 5.50 14.46
CA VAL A 436 -4.64 6.31 15.47
C VAL A 436 -5.06 7.79 15.39
N ALA A 437 -5.39 8.32 14.21
CA ALA A 437 -5.96 9.67 14.09
C ALA A 437 -7.33 9.78 14.77
N VAL A 438 -8.17 8.73 14.67
CA VAL A 438 -9.47 8.66 15.37
C VAL A 438 -9.27 8.60 16.87
N GLU A 439 -8.41 7.70 17.37
CA GLU A 439 -8.12 7.56 18.81
C GLU A 439 -7.54 8.84 19.41
N ALA A 440 -6.70 9.54 18.67
CA ALA A 440 -6.13 10.83 19.06
C ALA A 440 -7.11 12.01 18.91
N HIS A 441 -8.38 11.75 18.56
CA HIS A 441 -9.42 12.77 18.34
C HIS A 441 -9.00 13.86 17.34
N ALA A 442 -8.19 13.50 16.34
CA ALA A 442 -7.65 14.44 15.36
C ALA A 442 -8.75 14.94 14.41
N SER A 443 -9.21 16.17 14.62
CA SER A 443 -10.29 16.79 13.85
C SER A 443 -9.79 17.88 12.89
N PRO A 444 -10.33 17.95 11.64
CA PRO A 444 -11.32 17.06 11.06
C PRO A 444 -10.70 15.76 10.49
N LEU A 445 -11.38 14.62 10.70
CA LEU A 445 -10.85 13.29 10.35
C LEU A 445 -10.63 13.09 8.84
N TRP A 446 -11.46 13.68 7.98
CA TRP A 446 -11.30 13.57 6.52
C TRP A 446 -9.96 14.15 6.03
N LEU A 447 -9.32 15.03 6.80
CA LEU A 447 -8.00 15.59 6.54
C LEU A 447 -6.90 14.82 7.27
N TRP A 448 -7.05 14.67 8.59
CA TRP A 448 -5.99 14.07 9.42
C TRP A 448 -5.86 12.57 9.25
N GLY A 449 -6.95 11.86 8.95
CA GLY A 449 -6.93 10.42 8.66
C GLY A 449 -5.97 10.09 7.51
N PRO A 450 -6.16 10.64 6.31
CA PRO A 450 -5.23 10.42 5.19
C PRO A 450 -3.79 10.85 5.46
N VAL A 451 -3.59 11.96 6.17
CA VAL A 451 -2.23 12.42 6.53
C VAL A 451 -1.55 11.38 7.43
N MET A 452 -2.21 10.91 8.48
CA MET A 452 -1.65 9.92 9.39
C MET A 452 -1.49 8.55 8.74
N ALA A 453 -2.37 8.18 7.80
CA ALA A 453 -2.20 7.01 6.96
C ALA A 453 -0.88 7.04 6.17
N VAL A 454 -0.58 8.16 5.50
CA VAL A 454 0.66 8.34 4.73
C VAL A 454 1.88 8.38 5.64
N VAL A 455 1.83 9.11 6.75
CA VAL A 455 2.94 9.17 7.71
C VAL A 455 3.26 7.76 8.22
N THR A 456 2.23 6.98 8.58
CA THR A 456 2.43 5.62 9.09
C THR A 456 2.95 4.67 8.02
N ALA A 457 2.34 4.67 6.82
CA ALA A 457 2.66 3.69 5.79
C ALA A 457 3.93 4.03 4.99
N SER A 458 4.25 5.32 4.80
CA SER A 458 5.21 5.78 3.79
C SER A 458 6.45 6.45 4.37
N PHE A 459 6.36 7.22 5.45
CA PHE A 459 7.50 8.02 5.92
C PHE A 459 8.65 7.16 6.44
N GLY A 460 8.37 5.98 7.00
CA GLY A 460 9.42 5.04 7.38
C GLY A 460 10.29 4.61 6.20
N VAL A 461 9.66 4.35 5.04
CA VAL A 461 10.33 4.00 3.78
C VAL A 461 11.11 5.19 3.23
N ILE A 462 10.54 6.40 3.28
CA ILE A 462 11.24 7.63 2.87
C ILE A 462 12.49 7.85 3.73
N MET A 463 12.38 7.71 5.05
CA MET A 463 13.54 7.83 5.95
C MET A 463 14.62 6.79 5.63
N ARG A 464 14.24 5.54 5.34
CA ARG A 464 15.18 4.51 4.89
C ARG A 464 15.92 4.95 3.61
N ASP A 465 15.18 5.48 2.63
CA ASP A 465 15.76 5.88 1.35
C ASP A 465 16.61 7.14 1.45
N VAL A 466 16.29 8.07 2.36
CA VAL A 466 17.15 9.24 2.67
C VAL A 466 18.48 8.82 3.31
N VAL A 467 18.50 7.75 4.11
CA VAL A 467 19.73 7.22 4.73
C VAL A 467 20.59 6.44 3.72
N ARG A 468 20.01 5.98 2.60
CA ARG A 468 20.75 5.32 1.52
C ARG A 468 21.59 6.34 0.75
N SER A 469 22.75 5.91 0.24
CA SER A 469 23.68 6.78 -0.49
C SER A 469 23.16 7.28 -1.84
N ASP A 470 22.13 6.63 -2.40
CA ASP A 470 21.44 7.09 -3.59
C ASP A 470 20.36 8.12 -3.19
N PHE A 471 20.58 9.40 -3.47
CA PHE A 471 19.57 10.48 -3.33
C PHE A 471 18.34 10.29 -4.25
N ASN A 472 18.19 9.12 -4.86
CA ASN A 472 17.07 8.75 -5.71
C ASN A 472 15.99 8.05 -4.87
N ILE A 473 15.09 8.84 -4.29
CA ILE A 473 13.92 8.33 -3.56
C ILE A 473 12.87 7.88 -4.59
N ASP A 474 12.93 6.60 -5.00
CA ASP A 474 12.05 6.02 -6.03
C ASP A 474 10.56 6.22 -5.71
N MET A 475 10.23 6.19 -4.43
CA MET A 475 8.87 6.38 -3.90
C MET A 475 8.27 7.75 -4.20
N LEU A 476 9.10 8.79 -4.34
CA LEU A 476 8.63 10.15 -4.67
C LEU A 476 8.64 10.41 -6.19
N LYS A 477 9.03 9.43 -6.99
CA LYS A 477 9.23 9.60 -8.44
C LYS A 477 8.34 8.69 -9.26
N ARG A 478 8.53 7.37 -9.13
CA ARG A 478 7.94 6.38 -10.04
C ARG A 478 6.88 5.50 -9.38
N ASP A 479 6.98 5.30 -8.07
CA ASP A 479 6.15 4.34 -7.37
C ASP A 479 4.85 4.98 -6.86
N SER A 480 3.67 4.44 -7.20
CA SER A 480 2.36 4.90 -6.71
C SER A 480 2.10 4.45 -5.25
N PHE A 481 3.11 4.54 -4.39
CA PHE A 481 3.08 3.97 -3.04
C PHE A 481 2.29 4.89 -2.10
N ALA A 482 2.66 6.16 -2.02
CA ALA A 482 2.03 7.13 -1.12
C ALA A 482 0.60 7.46 -1.56
N GLU A 483 0.34 7.47 -2.86
CA GLU A 483 -0.98 7.74 -3.45
C GLU A 483 -2.02 6.70 -3.03
N ILE A 484 -1.62 5.43 -2.93
CA ILE A 484 -2.52 4.36 -2.45
C ILE A 484 -2.87 4.59 -0.99
N ALA A 485 -1.91 5.01 -0.17
CA ALA A 485 -2.17 5.35 1.23
C ALA A 485 -3.06 6.60 1.36
N ILE A 486 -2.89 7.62 0.50
CA ILE A 486 -3.75 8.81 0.47
C ILE A 486 -5.19 8.42 0.09
N VAL A 487 -5.36 7.75 -1.04
CA VAL A 487 -6.70 7.37 -1.53
C VAL A 487 -7.38 6.40 -0.57
N GLY A 488 -6.64 5.44 -0.05
CA GLY A 488 -7.11 4.50 0.97
C GLY A 488 -7.49 5.18 2.27
N GLY A 489 -6.65 6.09 2.75
CA GLY A 489 -6.90 6.87 3.96
C GLY A 489 -8.12 7.76 3.82
N ILE A 490 -8.32 8.40 2.66
CA ILE A 490 -9.53 9.17 2.35
C ILE A 490 -10.73 8.23 2.36
N ALA A 491 -10.72 7.18 1.54
CA ALA A 491 -11.83 6.25 1.43
C ALA A 491 -12.24 5.67 2.79
N TYR A 492 -11.28 5.24 3.60
CA TYR A 492 -11.54 4.72 4.94
C TYR A 492 -12.13 5.78 5.87
N SER A 493 -11.55 6.99 5.90
CA SER A 493 -12.08 8.09 6.71
C SER A 493 -13.52 8.46 6.32
N LEU A 494 -13.82 8.48 5.02
CA LEU A 494 -15.18 8.76 4.52
C LEU A 494 -16.17 7.66 4.94
N LEU A 495 -15.78 6.38 4.86
CA LEU A 495 -16.62 5.26 5.28
C LEU A 495 -16.90 5.30 6.80
N LEU A 496 -15.92 5.72 7.60
CA LEU A 496 -16.11 5.89 9.05
C LEU A 496 -16.99 7.10 9.39
N LEU A 497 -16.88 8.21 8.65
CA LEU A 497 -17.65 9.44 8.90
C LEU A 497 -19.10 9.36 8.40
N TRP A 498 -19.35 8.59 7.35
CA TRP A 498 -20.66 8.46 6.71
C TRP A 498 -21.11 7.00 6.61
N PRO A 499 -21.37 6.34 7.75
CA PRO A 499 -21.77 4.94 7.73
C PRO A 499 -23.14 4.80 7.02
N PRO A 500 -23.31 3.90 6.03
CA PRO A 500 -24.58 3.74 5.30
C PRO A 500 -25.66 3.08 6.16
N VAL A 501 -25.28 2.49 7.30
CA VAL A 501 -26.14 1.83 8.29
C VAL A 501 -25.79 2.36 9.69
N GLU A 502 -26.56 1.95 10.71
CA GLU A 502 -26.25 2.28 12.10
C GLU A 502 -24.81 1.88 12.46
N LEU A 503 -24.13 2.77 13.19
CA LEU A 503 -22.76 2.55 13.60
C LEU A 503 -22.71 1.39 14.60
N SER A 504 -21.93 0.37 14.27
CA SER A 504 -21.79 -0.82 15.10
C SER A 504 -20.37 -1.37 15.02
N MET A 505 -19.99 -2.14 16.03
CA MET A 505 -18.70 -2.85 16.03
C MET A 505 -18.55 -3.76 14.80
N PHE A 506 -19.62 -4.46 14.40
CA PHE A 506 -19.61 -5.32 13.21
C PHE A 506 -19.36 -4.51 11.93
N TYR A 507 -19.99 -3.34 11.80
CA TYR A 507 -19.77 -2.44 10.68
C TYR A 507 -18.30 -2.01 10.57
N ILE A 508 -17.71 -1.56 11.69
CA ILE A 508 -16.31 -1.11 11.70
C ILE A 508 -15.35 -2.25 11.38
N LEU A 509 -15.59 -3.45 11.91
CA LEU A 509 -14.82 -4.64 11.57
C LEU A 509 -14.85 -4.94 10.06
N MET A 510 -16.05 -4.93 9.46
CA MET A 510 -16.24 -5.21 8.03
C MET A 510 -15.58 -4.15 7.15
N VAL A 511 -15.76 -2.86 7.47
CA VAL A 511 -15.15 -1.76 6.72
C VAL A 511 -13.63 -1.83 6.83
N THR A 512 -13.09 -2.02 8.04
CA THR A 512 -11.64 -2.10 8.28
C THR A 512 -11.01 -3.23 7.46
N ASN A 513 -11.54 -4.44 7.56
CA ASN A 513 -11.03 -5.58 6.80
C ASN A 513 -11.23 -5.41 5.28
N GLY A 514 -12.39 -4.89 4.87
CA GLY A 514 -12.69 -4.60 3.47
C GLY A 514 -11.68 -3.64 2.86
N VAL A 515 -11.36 -2.54 3.55
CA VAL A 515 -10.36 -1.56 3.11
C VAL A 515 -8.96 -2.18 3.03
N ILE A 516 -8.53 -2.94 4.03
CA ILE A 516 -7.21 -3.62 4.00
C ILE A 516 -7.10 -4.50 2.75
N VAL A 517 -8.11 -5.35 2.50
CA VAL A 517 -8.13 -6.23 1.33
C VAL A 517 -8.14 -5.43 0.03
N SER A 518 -8.98 -4.38 -0.05
CA SER A 518 -9.05 -3.51 -1.22
C SER A 518 -7.72 -2.82 -1.52
N LEU A 519 -7.02 -2.30 -0.51
CA LEU A 519 -5.72 -1.65 -0.69
C LEU A 519 -4.63 -2.63 -1.08
N PHE A 520 -4.62 -3.81 -0.46
CA PHE A 520 -3.68 -4.87 -0.82
C PHE A 520 -3.83 -5.29 -2.29
N VAL A 521 -5.07 -5.54 -2.72
CA VAL A 521 -5.39 -5.89 -4.12
C VAL A 521 -5.07 -4.74 -5.07
N ALA A 522 -5.43 -3.50 -4.71
CA ALA A 522 -5.12 -2.33 -5.52
C ALA A 522 -3.61 -2.22 -5.76
N ARG A 523 -2.80 -2.36 -4.69
CA ARG A 523 -1.35 -2.30 -4.78
C ARG A 523 -0.76 -3.43 -5.63
N LEU A 524 -1.27 -4.65 -5.50
CA LEU A 524 -0.85 -5.76 -6.36
C LEU A 524 -1.19 -5.50 -7.84
N LEU A 525 -2.35 -4.94 -8.14
CA LEU A 525 -2.76 -4.60 -9.51
C LEU A 525 -1.87 -3.51 -10.12
N VAL A 526 -1.48 -2.51 -9.33
CA VAL A 526 -0.50 -1.48 -9.73
C VAL A 526 0.82 -2.13 -10.14
N LEU A 527 1.36 -3.01 -9.31
CA LEU A 527 2.63 -3.68 -9.56
C LEU A 527 2.53 -4.67 -10.73
N TRP A 528 1.39 -5.34 -10.90
CA TRP A 528 1.19 -6.30 -11.99
C TRP A 528 0.96 -5.65 -13.36
N SER A 529 0.24 -4.52 -13.41
CA SER A 529 -0.09 -3.84 -14.66
C SER A 529 1.05 -2.99 -15.25
N GLY A 530 2.17 -2.86 -14.53
CA GLY A 530 3.25 -1.94 -14.91
C GLY A 530 2.78 -0.49 -14.93
N TRP A 531 1.85 -0.13 -14.04
CA TRP A 531 1.23 1.19 -14.01
C TRP A 531 2.29 2.28 -13.86
N VAL A 532 2.29 3.25 -14.78
CA VAL A 532 3.08 4.48 -14.68
C VAL A 532 2.22 5.51 -13.97
N ASN A 533 2.73 6.06 -12.86
CA ASN A 533 2.01 7.01 -12.03
C ASN A 533 1.61 8.25 -12.86
N PRO A 534 0.30 8.49 -13.08
CA PRO A 534 -0.18 9.60 -13.90
C PRO A 534 0.01 10.96 -13.23
N LEU A 535 0.31 10.99 -11.93
CA LEU A 535 0.59 12.20 -11.15
C LEU A 535 2.08 12.57 -11.16
N GLN A 536 2.92 11.76 -11.81
CA GLN A 536 4.34 12.07 -11.97
C GLN A 536 4.51 13.35 -12.80
N MET A 537 5.29 14.30 -12.28
CA MET A 537 5.62 15.53 -13.02
C MET A 537 6.66 15.24 -14.11
N GLY A 538 6.38 15.69 -15.34
CA GLY A 538 7.24 15.49 -16.52
C GLY A 538 6.89 14.24 -17.32
N ASP A 539 7.15 14.28 -18.64
CA ASP A 539 6.89 13.13 -19.52
C ASP A 539 7.97 12.05 -19.31
N PRO A 540 7.62 10.78 -19.03
CA PRO A 540 8.59 9.68 -18.94
C PRO A 540 9.55 9.58 -20.13
N HIS A 541 9.15 10.04 -21.32
CA HIS A 541 9.97 10.06 -22.53
C HIS A 541 11.13 11.07 -22.47
N THR A 542 11.10 12.02 -21.53
CA THR A 542 12.15 13.03 -21.34
C THR A 542 13.28 12.55 -20.41
N LEU A 543 13.17 11.36 -19.80
CA LEU A 543 14.23 10.85 -18.92
C LEU A 543 15.43 10.33 -19.72
N PRO A 544 16.68 10.59 -19.28
CA PRO A 544 17.89 10.14 -19.97
C PRO A 544 17.90 8.65 -20.31
N GLU A 545 17.41 7.81 -19.40
CA GLU A 545 17.34 6.35 -19.58
C GLU A 545 16.43 5.94 -20.74
N ARG A 546 15.24 6.56 -20.82
CA ARG A 546 14.25 6.29 -21.86
C ARG A 546 14.71 6.81 -23.23
N ARG A 547 15.43 7.92 -23.24
CA ARG A 547 16.07 8.43 -24.47
C ARG A 547 17.18 7.48 -24.94
N LEU A 548 18.01 6.95 -24.03
CA LEU A 548 19.01 5.92 -24.35
C LEU A 548 18.37 4.63 -24.88
N ASP A 549 17.26 4.18 -24.28
CA ASP A 549 16.50 3.02 -24.77
C ASP A 549 15.96 3.25 -26.19
N ALA A 550 15.42 4.45 -26.44
CA ALA A 550 14.91 4.82 -27.76
C ALA A 550 16.02 4.90 -28.82
N LEU A 551 17.20 5.43 -28.45
CA LEU A 551 18.38 5.42 -29.32
C LEU A 551 18.83 3.98 -29.62
N GLU A 552 18.97 3.13 -28.60
CA GLU A 552 19.37 1.72 -28.81
C GLU A 552 18.37 0.95 -29.71
N ALA A 553 17.07 1.19 -29.55
CA ALA A 553 16.04 0.54 -30.38
C ALA A 553 16.06 0.96 -31.85
N ALA A 554 16.63 2.12 -32.19
CA ALA A 554 16.70 2.62 -33.55
C ALA A 554 17.99 2.20 -34.29
N GLU A 555 18.96 1.60 -33.61
CA GLU A 555 20.22 1.13 -34.19
C GLU A 555 20.06 0.06 -35.29
N PRO A 556 19.19 -0.97 -35.13
CA PRO A 556 19.03 -2.02 -36.15
C PRO A 556 18.57 -1.45 -37.49
N ALA A 557 17.72 -0.42 -37.47
CA ALA A 557 17.21 0.21 -38.69
C ALA A 557 18.31 0.89 -39.53
N LEU A 558 19.39 1.36 -38.89
CA LEU A 558 20.55 1.91 -39.61
C LEU A 558 21.38 0.79 -40.25
N TRP A 559 21.65 -0.29 -39.53
CA TRP A 559 22.36 -1.45 -40.09
C TRP A 559 21.60 -2.08 -41.27
N GLN A 560 20.28 -2.22 -41.14
CA GLN A 560 19.42 -2.73 -42.20
C GLN A 560 19.48 -1.89 -43.48
N ARG A 561 19.58 -0.56 -43.37
CA ARG A 561 19.74 0.31 -44.56
C ARG A 561 21.06 0.06 -45.29
N LEU A 562 22.14 -0.22 -44.56
CA LEU A 562 23.45 -0.51 -45.15
C LEU A 562 23.47 -1.88 -45.85
N SER A 563 22.82 -2.90 -45.25
CA SER A 563 22.72 -4.24 -45.85
C SER A 563 21.83 -4.24 -47.09
N THR A 564 20.61 -3.69 -47.01
CA THR A 564 19.65 -3.66 -48.14
C THR A 564 20.23 -2.98 -49.38
N TYR A 565 21.02 -1.91 -49.22
CA TYR A 565 21.68 -1.24 -50.34
C TYR A 565 22.61 -2.18 -51.15
N LEU A 566 23.33 -3.06 -50.46
CA LEU A 566 24.22 -4.03 -51.09
C LEU A 566 23.45 -5.23 -51.66
N GLU A 567 22.25 -5.51 -51.15
CA GLU A 567 21.40 -6.58 -51.63
C GLU A 567 20.74 -6.28 -52.98
N GLU A 568 20.28 -5.05 -53.20
CA GLU A 568 19.53 -4.60 -54.40
C GLU A 568 20.39 -4.44 -55.69
N SER A 569 21.68 -4.75 -55.65
CA SER A 569 22.54 -4.81 -56.84
C SER A 569 22.20 -6.05 -57.68
N GLU A 570 21.23 -5.91 -58.59
CA GLU A 570 20.53 -6.99 -59.33
C GLU A 570 21.39 -7.98 -60.14
N THR A 571 22.71 -7.83 -60.28
CA THR A 571 23.48 -8.65 -61.25
C THR A 571 24.63 -9.49 -60.69
N GLY A 572 24.91 -9.46 -59.38
CA GLY A 572 25.92 -10.35 -58.78
C GLY A 572 27.31 -10.31 -59.42
N ARG A 573 27.60 -9.28 -60.23
CA ARG A 573 28.90 -8.99 -60.85
C ARG A 573 29.20 -7.52 -60.59
N ALA A 574 30.44 -7.24 -60.21
CA ALA A 574 30.93 -5.89 -60.03
C ALA A 574 30.84 -5.11 -61.37
N ARG A 575 29.76 -4.36 -61.56
CA ARG A 575 29.73 -3.23 -62.49
C ARG A 575 29.12 -2.03 -61.79
N GLY A 576 29.68 -0.86 -62.14
CA GLY A 576 29.57 0.41 -61.43
C GLY A 576 28.27 0.64 -60.67
N VAL A 577 28.42 0.75 -59.35
CA VAL A 577 27.40 1.25 -58.44
C VAL A 577 26.86 2.58 -58.98
N ASP A 578 25.54 2.71 -59.13
CA ASP A 578 24.90 3.96 -59.57
C ASP A 578 25.25 5.08 -58.57
N PRO A 579 26.07 6.08 -58.95
CA PRO A 579 26.53 7.11 -58.03
C PRO A 579 25.38 7.91 -57.41
N ARG A 580 24.26 8.05 -58.12
CA ARG A 580 23.08 8.77 -57.62
C ARG A 580 22.40 8.03 -56.48
N ARG A 581 22.39 6.69 -56.52
CA ARG A 581 21.82 5.87 -55.44
C ARG A 581 22.73 5.83 -54.23
N LEU A 582 24.05 5.76 -54.44
CA LEU A 582 25.03 5.86 -53.36
C LEU A 582 24.94 7.20 -52.63
N GLU A 583 24.80 8.30 -53.39
CA GLU A 583 24.57 9.64 -52.83
C GLU A 583 23.23 9.73 -52.08
N SER A 584 22.17 9.06 -52.55
CA SER A 584 20.90 9.00 -51.84
C SER A 584 21.03 8.27 -50.49
N LEU A 585 21.68 7.09 -50.47
CA LEU A 585 21.90 6.34 -49.23
C LEU A 585 22.66 7.17 -48.20
N HIS A 586 23.78 7.79 -48.61
CA HIS A 586 24.60 8.64 -47.75
C HIS A 586 23.77 9.80 -47.16
N LYS A 587 22.93 10.44 -47.99
CA LYS A 587 22.05 11.52 -47.56
C LYS A 587 20.99 11.04 -46.55
N ASP A 588 20.36 9.90 -46.83
CA ASP A 588 19.34 9.31 -45.95
C ASP A 588 19.92 8.86 -44.61
N PHE A 589 21.17 8.40 -44.61
CA PHE A 589 21.92 8.08 -43.39
C PHE A 589 22.27 9.35 -42.61
N GLY A 590 22.76 10.40 -43.29
CA GLY A 590 23.02 11.71 -42.69
C GLY A 590 21.80 12.28 -41.96
N TYR A 591 20.62 12.24 -42.59
CA TYR A 591 19.36 12.67 -41.94
C TYR A 591 18.95 11.80 -40.76
N ALA A 592 19.26 10.50 -40.77
CA ALA A 592 18.94 9.60 -39.66
C ALA A 592 19.91 9.77 -38.47
N LEU A 593 21.17 10.12 -38.72
CA LEU A 593 22.20 10.33 -37.69
C LEU A 593 22.11 11.69 -36.98
N GLU A 594 21.62 12.73 -37.66
CA GLU A 594 21.54 14.10 -37.11
C GLU A 594 20.71 14.20 -35.80
N PRO A 595 19.52 13.58 -35.68
CA PRO A 595 18.78 13.56 -34.42
C PRO A 595 19.53 12.87 -33.28
N TRP A 596 20.23 11.77 -33.58
CA TRP A 596 21.02 11.03 -32.58
C TRP A 596 22.20 11.84 -32.08
N GLN A 597 22.91 12.53 -32.98
CA GLN A 597 24.01 13.40 -32.61
C GLN A 597 23.54 14.55 -31.70
N THR A 598 22.38 15.13 -32.03
CA THR A 598 21.74 16.16 -31.21
C THR A 598 21.41 15.61 -29.81
N GLU A 599 20.84 14.41 -29.73
CA GLU A 599 20.48 13.79 -28.46
C GLU A 599 21.69 13.40 -27.61
N PHE A 600 22.75 12.82 -28.20
CA PHE A 600 23.99 12.53 -27.47
C PHE A 600 24.67 13.79 -26.94
N THR A 601 24.53 14.92 -27.65
CA THR A 601 25.03 16.23 -27.22
C THR A 601 24.19 16.80 -26.07
N ALA A 602 22.86 16.65 -26.13
CA ALA A 602 21.97 17.04 -25.04
C ALA A 602 22.25 16.22 -23.77
N LEU A 603 22.34 14.89 -23.89
CA LEU A 603 22.67 13.98 -22.81
C LEU A 603 24.05 14.23 -22.18
N ALA A 604 25.03 14.73 -22.94
CA ALA A 604 26.34 15.09 -22.41
C ALA A 604 26.30 16.26 -21.41
N GLY A 605 25.27 17.11 -21.48
CA GLY A 605 25.04 18.22 -20.56
C GLY A 605 24.16 17.87 -19.35
N GLU A 606 23.58 16.66 -19.32
CA GLU A 606 22.68 16.21 -18.27
C GLU A 606 23.40 15.25 -17.29
N PRO A 607 23.05 15.26 -15.98
CA PRO A 607 23.60 14.31 -15.02
C PRO A 607 23.06 12.90 -15.27
N LEU A 608 23.96 11.95 -15.60
CA LEU A 608 23.65 10.53 -15.79
C LEU A 608 23.94 9.72 -14.52
N PHE A 609 23.14 8.68 -14.26
CA PHE A 609 23.38 7.74 -13.16
C PHE A 609 24.65 6.92 -13.41
N GLU A 610 25.37 6.54 -12.34
CA GLU A 610 26.60 5.74 -12.46
C GLU A 610 26.37 4.41 -13.21
N SER A 611 25.20 3.80 -13.01
CA SER A 611 24.78 2.59 -13.71
C SER A 611 24.55 2.78 -15.21
N THR A 612 24.28 4.01 -15.67
CA THR A 612 23.94 4.32 -17.07
C THR A 612 25.04 5.05 -17.82
N VAL A 613 26.03 5.63 -17.13
CA VAL A 613 27.21 6.27 -17.75
C VAL A 613 27.93 5.32 -18.70
N MET A 614 28.18 4.08 -18.29
CA MET A 614 28.83 3.09 -19.15
C MET A 614 27.99 2.75 -20.38
N ARG A 615 26.66 2.66 -20.22
CA ARG A 615 25.74 2.40 -21.33
C ARG A 615 25.72 3.56 -22.34
N TYR A 616 25.69 4.80 -21.85
CA TYR A 616 25.82 6.00 -22.69
C TYR A 616 27.14 5.99 -23.47
N GLN A 617 28.27 5.73 -22.81
CA GLN A 617 29.59 5.68 -23.45
C GLN A 617 29.64 4.60 -24.54
N ASN A 618 29.11 3.42 -24.26
CA ASN A 618 29.06 2.32 -25.22
C ASN A 618 28.16 2.66 -26.42
N LEU A 619 26.95 3.19 -26.19
CA LEU A 619 26.05 3.58 -27.27
C LEU A 619 26.63 4.70 -28.15
N ARG A 620 27.28 5.68 -27.52
CA ARG A 620 27.97 6.74 -28.25
C ARG A 620 29.13 6.20 -29.10
N ALA A 621 29.96 5.31 -28.55
CA ALA A 621 31.05 4.69 -29.28
C ALA A 621 30.54 3.88 -30.48
N ARG A 622 29.48 3.08 -30.29
CA ARG A 622 28.81 2.33 -31.36
C ARG A 622 28.28 3.24 -32.48
N PHE A 623 27.67 4.36 -32.12
CA PHE A 623 27.22 5.37 -33.08
C PHE A 623 28.38 6.00 -33.86
N GLU A 624 29.48 6.36 -33.20
CA GLU A 624 30.68 6.91 -33.85
C GLU A 624 31.30 5.88 -34.82
N THR A 625 31.35 4.60 -34.43
CA THR A 625 31.81 3.50 -35.28
C THR A 625 30.91 3.28 -36.50
N LEU A 626 29.59 3.30 -36.32
CA LEU A 626 28.63 3.16 -37.42
C LEU A 626 28.75 4.30 -38.43
N ARG A 627 28.92 5.55 -37.95
CA ARG A 627 29.16 6.71 -38.81
C ARG A 627 30.47 6.58 -39.59
N ALA A 628 31.54 6.14 -38.94
CA ALA A 628 32.84 5.93 -39.59
C ALA A 628 32.77 4.80 -40.64
N LEU A 629 32.03 3.73 -40.35
CA LEU A 629 31.82 2.61 -41.25
C LEU A 629 31.05 3.02 -42.51
N GLU A 630 29.96 3.76 -42.35
CA GLU A 630 29.19 4.29 -43.47
C GLU A 630 30.06 5.16 -44.39
N GLN A 631 30.84 6.08 -43.83
CA GLN A 631 31.75 6.92 -44.63
C GLN A 631 32.81 6.09 -45.36
N GLN A 632 33.42 5.09 -44.70
CA GLN A 632 34.40 4.22 -45.37
C GLN A 632 33.77 3.38 -46.48
N LEU A 633 32.53 2.91 -46.30
CA LEU A 633 31.77 2.19 -47.32
C LEU A 633 31.48 3.10 -48.52
N TYR A 634 30.98 4.31 -48.26
CA TYR A 634 30.72 5.32 -49.29
C TYR A 634 31.99 5.64 -50.09
N ASP A 635 33.10 5.90 -49.41
CA ASP A 635 34.39 6.18 -50.04
C ASP A 635 34.88 5.00 -50.87
N HIS A 636 34.74 3.76 -50.37
CA HIS A 636 35.13 2.53 -51.07
C HIS A 636 34.35 2.34 -52.37
N LEU A 637 33.03 2.57 -52.35
CA LEU A 637 32.14 2.34 -53.49
C LEU A 637 32.11 3.49 -54.51
N ARG A 638 32.39 4.73 -54.10
CA ARG A 638 32.28 5.93 -54.96
C ARG A 638 33.38 6.03 -56.03
N MET A 639 34.54 5.44 -55.81
CA MET A 639 35.67 5.52 -56.75
C MET A 639 35.61 4.32 -57.71
N PRO A 640 35.24 4.42 -58.99
CA PRO A 640 35.32 3.28 -59.91
C PRO A 640 36.79 2.92 -60.24
N ILE A 641 37.09 1.64 -60.49
CA ILE A 641 38.34 1.22 -61.13
C ILE A 641 38.14 1.44 -62.63
N ALA A 642 39.01 2.24 -63.25
CA ALA A 642 38.81 2.64 -64.64
C ALA A 642 38.95 1.46 -65.61
N ASP A 643 37.99 1.34 -66.52
CA ASP A 643 38.01 0.43 -67.67
C ASP A 643 39.19 0.79 -68.61
N ALA A 644 40.14 -0.14 -68.79
CA ALA A 644 41.17 -0.25 -69.84
C ALA A 644 42.62 -0.36 -69.34
N LEU A 645 42.94 -1.43 -68.60
CA LEU A 645 44.32 -1.85 -68.31
C LEU A 645 44.51 -3.35 -68.57
N PRO A 646 45.74 -3.81 -68.90
CA PRO A 646 46.03 -5.21 -69.21
C PRO A 646 45.72 -6.20 -68.06
N ASP A 647 45.77 -5.74 -66.82
CA ASP A 647 45.51 -6.55 -65.61
C ASP A 647 44.04 -6.50 -65.15
N ALA A 648 43.12 -6.04 -66.00
CA ALA A 648 41.72 -5.77 -65.63
C ALA A 648 40.90 -7.02 -65.28
N GLU A 649 41.25 -8.19 -65.81
CA GLU A 649 40.51 -9.44 -65.53
C GLU A 649 40.77 -9.93 -64.10
N GLU A 650 42.05 -10.01 -63.68
CA GLU A 650 42.41 -10.38 -62.30
C GLU A 650 41.97 -9.33 -61.28
N ALA A 651 42.06 -8.04 -61.62
CA ALA A 651 41.58 -6.95 -60.78
C ALA A 651 40.05 -7.00 -60.59
N GLY A 652 39.29 -7.30 -61.64
CA GLY A 652 37.83 -7.44 -61.58
C GLY A 652 37.37 -8.68 -60.80
N GLU A 653 38.10 -9.80 -60.90
CA GLU A 653 37.83 -10.99 -60.09
C GLU A 653 38.11 -10.73 -58.61
N LEU A 654 39.21 -10.06 -58.29
CA LEU A 654 39.55 -9.69 -56.91
C LEU A 654 38.54 -8.70 -56.33
N GLU A 655 38.13 -7.68 -57.07
CA GLU A 655 37.10 -6.70 -56.66
C GLU A 655 35.75 -7.38 -56.39
N THR A 656 35.35 -8.33 -57.23
CA THR A 656 34.11 -9.10 -57.03
C THR A 656 34.17 -9.89 -55.72
N ARG A 657 35.27 -10.61 -55.46
CA ARG A 657 35.46 -11.37 -54.21
C ARG A 657 35.49 -10.47 -52.96
N VAL A 658 36.14 -9.31 -53.06
CA VAL A 658 36.17 -8.31 -51.96
C VAL A 658 34.76 -7.79 -51.67
N SER A 659 33.99 -7.49 -52.72
CA SER A 659 32.63 -6.95 -52.61
C SER A 659 31.64 -7.97 -52.06
N GLU A 660 31.71 -9.23 -52.49
CA GLU A 660 30.91 -10.35 -51.94
C GLU A 660 31.22 -10.60 -50.47
N GLY A 661 32.50 -10.55 -50.08
CA GLY A 661 32.93 -10.67 -48.69
C GLY A 661 32.38 -9.54 -47.82
N LEU A 662 32.41 -8.30 -48.33
CA LEU A 662 31.88 -7.13 -47.65
C LEU A 662 30.35 -7.21 -47.47
N ARG A 663 29.62 -7.66 -48.49
CA ARG A 663 28.17 -7.88 -48.43
C ARG A 663 27.81 -8.93 -47.37
N SER A 664 28.44 -10.09 -47.42
CA SER A 664 28.20 -11.17 -46.46
C SER A 664 28.49 -10.74 -45.02
N LEU A 665 29.51 -9.91 -44.80
CA LEU A 665 29.81 -9.34 -43.50
C LEU A 665 28.72 -8.39 -43.02
N LEU A 666 28.27 -7.46 -43.86
CA LEU A 666 27.26 -6.47 -43.48
C LEU A 666 25.88 -7.10 -43.22
N ASP A 667 25.48 -8.10 -43.99
CA ASP A 667 24.25 -8.87 -43.73
C ASP A 667 24.32 -9.58 -42.38
N THR A 668 25.45 -10.24 -42.10
CA THR A 668 25.69 -10.93 -40.83
C THR A 668 25.60 -9.97 -39.64
N VAL A 669 26.18 -8.77 -39.79
CA VAL A 669 26.11 -7.74 -38.75
C VAL A 669 24.68 -7.26 -38.55
N SER A 670 23.94 -6.99 -39.63
CA SER A 670 22.53 -6.57 -39.55
C SER A 670 21.72 -7.61 -38.78
N MET A 671 21.86 -8.89 -39.13
CA MET A 671 21.18 -10.00 -38.44
C MET A 671 21.52 -10.07 -36.96
N ALA A 672 22.81 -10.00 -36.59
CA ALA A 672 23.25 -10.06 -35.20
C ALA A 672 22.75 -8.85 -34.37
N VAL A 673 22.68 -7.66 -34.98
CA VAL A 673 22.14 -6.46 -34.33
C VAL A 673 20.63 -6.55 -34.15
N GLU A 674 19.91 -7.09 -35.12
CA GLU A 674 18.46 -7.31 -35.05
C GLU A 674 18.05 -8.37 -34.02
N SER A 675 18.80 -9.48 -33.93
CA SER A 675 18.52 -10.54 -32.95
C SER A 675 18.86 -10.12 -31.53
N GLY A 676 19.93 -9.32 -31.37
CA GLY A 676 20.47 -8.95 -30.07
C GLY A 676 21.06 -10.12 -29.27
N GLU A 677 21.14 -11.31 -29.85
CA GLU A 677 21.60 -12.52 -29.19
C GLU A 677 23.13 -12.58 -29.15
N ARG A 678 23.67 -12.94 -27.99
CA ARG A 678 25.13 -13.02 -27.78
C ARG A 678 25.80 -14.02 -28.72
N GLU A 679 25.14 -15.14 -29.01
CA GLU A 679 25.67 -16.20 -29.88
C GLU A 679 25.93 -15.68 -31.30
N ASP A 680 25.08 -14.80 -31.82
CA ASP A 680 25.23 -14.19 -33.14
C ASP A 680 26.42 -13.22 -33.20
N PHE A 681 26.67 -12.47 -32.12
CA PHE A 681 27.86 -11.62 -32.02
C PHE A 681 29.15 -12.42 -31.87
N GLU A 682 29.13 -13.56 -31.17
CA GLU A 682 30.27 -14.48 -31.10
C GLU A 682 30.58 -15.10 -32.47
N TRP A 683 29.53 -15.45 -33.23
CA TRP A 683 29.67 -15.92 -34.61
C TRP A 683 30.25 -14.85 -35.53
N LEU A 684 29.75 -13.60 -35.45
CA LEU A 684 30.27 -12.47 -36.20
C LEU A 684 31.74 -12.17 -35.85
N GLN A 685 32.14 -12.35 -34.58
CA GLN A 685 33.54 -12.22 -34.16
C GLN A 685 34.43 -13.22 -34.91
N GLU A 686 34.00 -14.47 -35.01
CA GLU A 686 34.74 -15.51 -35.71
C GLU A 686 34.76 -15.29 -37.22
N LEU A 687 33.65 -14.84 -37.80
CA LEU A 687 33.57 -14.45 -39.20
C LEU A 687 34.55 -13.33 -39.53
N SER A 688 34.62 -12.28 -38.70
CA SER A 688 35.54 -11.15 -38.90
C SER A 688 37.01 -11.58 -38.88
N ARG A 689 37.39 -12.50 -37.99
CA ARG A 689 38.75 -13.08 -37.93
C ARG A 689 39.08 -13.89 -39.18
N ASN A 690 38.13 -14.72 -39.62
CA ASN A 690 38.31 -15.57 -40.78
C ASN A 690 38.41 -14.76 -42.09
N GLN A 691 37.60 -13.72 -42.23
CA GLN A 691 37.69 -12.81 -43.39
C GLN A 691 39.01 -12.05 -43.41
N ARG A 692 39.52 -11.64 -42.25
CA ARG A 692 40.84 -11.02 -42.15
C ARG A 692 41.96 -11.94 -42.64
N ALA A 693 41.98 -13.18 -42.17
CA ALA A 693 42.96 -14.16 -42.61
C ALA A 693 42.87 -14.41 -44.14
N ARG A 694 41.66 -14.39 -44.71
CA ARG A 694 41.45 -14.50 -46.16
C ARG A 694 41.99 -13.30 -46.93
N PHE A 695 41.79 -12.08 -46.45
CA PHE A 695 42.34 -10.88 -47.10
C PHE A 695 43.86 -10.83 -47.01
N ASP A 696 44.45 -11.25 -45.88
CA ASP A 696 45.91 -11.34 -45.73
C ASP A 696 46.50 -12.37 -46.70
N ASP A 697 45.86 -13.53 -46.87
CA ASP A 697 46.24 -14.57 -47.84
C ASP A 697 46.07 -14.09 -49.29
N LEU A 698 44.95 -13.44 -49.63
CA LEU A 698 44.74 -12.85 -50.96
C LEU A 698 45.82 -11.81 -51.27
N ARG A 699 46.09 -10.89 -50.34
CA ARG A 699 47.13 -9.87 -50.50
C ARG A 699 48.51 -10.51 -50.67
N ALA A 700 48.84 -11.54 -49.89
CA ALA A 700 50.10 -12.26 -50.03
C ALA A 700 50.25 -12.95 -51.40
N ARG A 701 49.16 -13.47 -51.97
CA ARG A 701 49.15 -14.08 -53.32
C ARG A 701 49.33 -13.05 -54.43
N TYR A 702 48.66 -11.90 -54.34
CA TYR A 702 48.73 -10.86 -55.38
C TYR A 702 49.92 -9.90 -55.23
N LEU A 703 50.54 -9.78 -54.04
CA LEU A 703 51.81 -9.05 -53.85
C LEU A 703 53.04 -9.80 -54.42
N GLN A 704 52.93 -11.12 -54.66
CA GLN A 704 53.97 -11.88 -55.36
C GLN A 704 54.02 -11.58 -56.86
N ALA A 705 52.91 -11.09 -57.44
CA ALA A 705 52.89 -10.48 -58.76
C ALA A 705 53.35 -9.03 -58.60
N ASP A 706 54.50 -8.65 -59.16
CA ASP A 706 55.05 -7.29 -59.08
C ASP A 706 54.16 -6.34 -59.93
N PRO A 707 53.16 -5.65 -59.34
CA PRO A 707 52.18 -4.92 -60.12
C PRO A 707 52.79 -3.60 -60.57
N ALA A 708 52.57 -3.21 -61.82
CA ALA A 708 53.04 -1.91 -62.28
C ALA A 708 52.45 -0.78 -61.39
N PRO A 709 53.27 0.16 -60.87
CA PRO A 709 52.80 1.24 -60.01
C PRO A 709 51.67 2.04 -60.67
N GLY A 710 50.53 2.17 -60.00
CA GLY A 710 49.34 2.88 -60.52
C GLY A 710 48.39 2.05 -61.40
N GLY A 711 48.66 0.75 -61.60
CA GLY A 711 47.78 -0.18 -62.32
C GLY A 711 46.46 -0.53 -61.61
N ALA A 712 45.52 -1.17 -62.31
CA ALA A 712 44.21 -1.54 -61.76
C ALA A 712 44.33 -2.46 -60.54
N LEU A 713 45.24 -3.44 -60.59
CA LEU A 713 45.50 -4.37 -59.49
C LEU A 713 46.09 -3.64 -58.26
N ASP A 714 47.03 -2.71 -58.44
CA ASP A 714 47.58 -1.87 -57.36
C ASP A 714 46.47 -1.01 -56.72
N GLN A 715 45.55 -0.46 -57.51
CA GLN A 715 44.40 0.29 -56.98
C GLN A 715 43.41 -0.60 -56.20
N VAL A 716 43.12 -1.81 -56.65
CA VAL A 716 42.30 -2.79 -55.89
C VAL A 716 42.98 -3.16 -54.58
N LEU A 717 44.29 -3.44 -54.62
CA LEU A 717 45.09 -3.77 -53.43
C LEU A 717 45.11 -2.60 -52.43
N GLN A 718 45.26 -1.36 -52.89
CA GLN A 718 45.15 -0.18 -52.03
C GLN A 718 43.75 -0.02 -51.39
N ARG A 719 42.69 -0.42 -52.10
CA ARG A 719 41.31 -0.40 -51.56
C ARG A 719 41.07 -1.48 -50.51
N THR A 720 41.83 -2.57 -50.52
CA THR A 720 41.74 -3.58 -49.45
C THR A 720 42.06 -2.99 -48.08
N HIS A 721 42.85 -1.92 -47.99
CA HIS A 721 43.06 -1.21 -46.72
C HIS A 721 41.80 -0.52 -46.19
N ARG A 722 40.88 -0.08 -47.05
CA ARG A 722 39.60 0.49 -46.60
C ARG A 722 38.72 -0.60 -46.01
N VAL A 723 38.62 -1.74 -46.68
CA VAL A 723 37.90 -2.92 -46.18
C VAL A 723 38.54 -3.42 -44.89
N GLU A 724 39.87 -3.41 -44.80
CA GLU A 724 40.60 -3.73 -43.57
C GLU A 724 40.20 -2.81 -42.41
N ARG A 725 40.14 -1.49 -42.64
CA ARG A 725 39.62 -0.53 -41.66
C ARG A 725 38.17 -0.82 -41.27
N MET A 726 37.32 -1.20 -42.22
CA MET A 726 35.94 -1.59 -41.95
C MET A 726 35.87 -2.83 -41.06
N MET A 727 36.69 -3.86 -41.31
CA MET A 727 36.76 -5.04 -40.45
C MET A 727 37.24 -4.70 -39.04
N TRP A 728 38.20 -3.78 -38.89
CA TRP A 728 38.64 -3.32 -37.57
C TRP A 728 37.53 -2.60 -36.81
N MET A 729 36.78 -1.73 -37.49
CA MET A 729 35.62 -1.06 -36.90
C MET A 729 34.53 -2.06 -36.49
N LEU A 730 34.27 -3.08 -37.31
CA LEU A 730 33.34 -4.16 -36.98
C LEU A 730 33.83 -5.02 -35.81
N ALA A 731 35.12 -5.34 -35.76
CA ALA A 731 35.70 -6.09 -34.65
C ALA A 731 35.62 -5.31 -33.34
N ASP A 732 35.88 -4.00 -33.37
CA ASP A 732 35.73 -3.12 -32.22
C ASP A 732 34.27 -3.02 -31.77
N TYR A 733 33.33 -2.87 -32.72
CA TYR A 733 31.91 -2.90 -32.44
C TYR A 733 31.46 -4.20 -31.75
N VAL A 734 31.91 -5.34 -32.26
CA VAL A 734 31.63 -6.67 -31.68
C VAL A 734 32.27 -6.83 -30.30
N ASP A 735 33.51 -6.38 -30.13
CA ASP A 735 34.20 -6.44 -28.84
C ASP A 735 33.49 -5.56 -27.81
N GLN A 736 33.00 -4.38 -28.18
CA GLN A 736 32.18 -3.54 -27.30
C GLN A 736 30.88 -4.23 -26.88
N ARG A 737 30.21 -4.96 -27.79
CA ARG A 737 28.96 -5.69 -27.50
C ARG A 737 29.18 -6.95 -26.64
N LEU A 738 30.26 -7.68 -26.90
CA LEU A 738 30.66 -8.88 -26.15
C LEU A 738 31.39 -8.56 -24.85
N SER A 739 31.91 -7.33 -24.71
CA SER A 739 32.55 -6.87 -23.49
C SER A 739 31.56 -7.04 -22.35
N PRO A 740 32.03 -7.35 -21.13
CA PRO A 740 31.13 -7.41 -20.01
C PRO A 740 30.54 -6.02 -19.71
N GLY A 741 30.90 -4.92 -20.38
CA GLY A 741 30.08 -3.70 -20.36
C GLY A 741 28.79 -3.76 -21.21
N GLY A 742 28.69 -4.67 -22.17
CA GLY A 742 27.52 -4.89 -23.03
C GLY A 742 26.46 -5.81 -22.40
N VAL A 743 26.85 -6.70 -21.48
CA VAL A 743 25.95 -7.57 -20.67
C VAL A 743 26.50 -7.83 -19.24
N ALA A 744 27.02 -6.83 -18.54
CA ALA A 744 27.51 -6.81 -17.13
C ALA A 744 28.98 -7.23 -16.77
N ALA A 745 29.71 -6.21 -16.26
CA ALA A 745 30.95 -6.13 -15.48
C ALA A 745 32.35 -6.45 -16.07
N VAL A 746 33.04 -5.40 -16.54
CA VAL A 746 34.51 -5.27 -16.48
C VAL A 746 34.93 -5.27 -15.00
N SER A 747 35.74 -6.22 -14.53
CA SER A 747 36.38 -6.08 -13.20
C SER A 747 37.80 -6.66 -13.04
N ASP A 748 38.54 -7.02 -14.10
CA ASP A 748 39.88 -7.61 -13.86
C ASP A 748 41.01 -7.19 -14.82
N ARG A 749 40.75 -6.31 -15.81
CA ARG A 749 41.80 -5.90 -16.77
C ARG A 749 42.52 -4.60 -16.39
N ARG A 750 41.82 -3.64 -15.76
CA ARG A 750 42.42 -2.35 -15.32
C ARG A 750 43.33 -2.50 -14.09
N GLN A 751 43.04 -3.47 -13.19
CA GLN A 751 43.95 -3.81 -12.08
C GLN A 751 45.26 -4.46 -12.58
N ARG A 752 45.20 -5.32 -13.60
CA ARG A 752 46.40 -5.96 -14.18
C ARG A 752 47.24 -5.00 -15.03
N GLN A 753 46.62 -4.04 -15.72
CA GLN A 753 47.37 -3.04 -16.49
C GLN A 753 48.00 -1.93 -15.63
N MET A 754 47.40 -1.54 -14.49
CA MET A 754 48.05 -0.60 -13.55
C MET A 754 49.25 -1.22 -12.81
N MET A 755 49.22 -2.52 -12.49
CA MET A 755 50.38 -3.22 -11.91
C MET A 755 51.53 -3.47 -12.90
N MET A 756 51.26 -3.43 -14.22
CA MET A 756 52.31 -3.58 -15.24
C MET A 756 52.91 -2.25 -15.72
N GLN A 757 52.31 -1.10 -15.38
CA GLN A 757 52.81 0.22 -15.77
C GLN A 757 53.56 0.98 -14.66
N THR A 758 53.55 0.48 -13.42
CA THR A 758 54.45 0.97 -12.36
C THR A 758 55.63 0.03 -12.24
N GLY A 759 56.64 0.24 -13.08
CA GLY A 759 57.96 -0.33 -12.88
C GLY A 759 58.55 0.19 -11.57
N ALA A 760 58.52 -0.65 -10.53
CA ALA A 760 59.43 -0.63 -9.39
C ALA A 760 60.10 -2.02 -9.39
N HIS A 761 61.42 -2.22 -9.45
CA HIS A 761 62.57 -1.53 -8.85
C HIS A 761 62.48 -0.05 -8.48
#